data_AF-A0A8J7WRV7-F1
#
_entry.id   AF-A0A8J7WRV7-F1
#
_cell.length_a   1.000
_cell.length_b   1.000
_cell.length_c   1.000
_cell.angle_alpha   90.00
_cell.angle_beta   90.00
_cell.angle_gamma   90.00
#
_symmetry.space_group_name_H-M   'P 1'
#
loop_
_entity.id
_entity.type
_entity.pdbx_description
1 polymer ?
#
loop_
_entity_poly.entity_id
_entity_poly.type
_entity_poly.pdbx_seq_one_letter_code
_entity_poly.pdbx_strand_id
1 'polypeptide(L)'
;MSQPDSDRVAHLVRLLRDGSDDALASDLLARLGLPAQLLLSRGFGPRGHVDERDRRDALAFLAALAAGDARPAVAQRHRLADAAVLDLVAHHVEAAAARVAPGAFAWSAGLDALAAAPDQPAGLRAAALLLRARVAEGGGRAESARALVTEALDLEPKLLPAVRDAAEYALCAGDWARAWRLASSISEDSIAANVLPCLEDLRRAPMVSGRPGRNQPCPCGSGRKYKGCCEAKDAAAAEHPLSDRAVALYAMIATYAQRGARSEVHDRLLAHALGEVGAASMCLDLAILDGGAAERFLAERGFLLRDDERELLGRWLSTPMDLYEVTWTRPGFRVRLRSLVGGPQEVELDDRLLSSSVGRLDLLAARFLWDGTRARALGAAAWVNREDRREAQKLFSDGPVRPDAAALVAGGFAPRILELIVGDRTGPIELVNLDQEEYRLCNTVLALPDVYESWIALIEDCEPVPDPPLRDLNGYLAFHERMPDRFLWFDGEHIELVGKLENGSFHNLGTLEFDGLAGVVKVTTNSESRMAVLIELVRERVAEAKELRRTVQSVEELTGPRVTERTLSESARTIRRRHGVEAAAPEPRRLVFENYFLPLGPDQPALSAHISRGTLTRNLIDSASVDGLTPRQALAAGGASRDEVLAMIDDVAWRRRRAEYEGGSAAAMVDPDELRQALGLTAQ
;
A
#
# COMPACT_ATOMS: atom_id res chain seq x y z
N MET A 1 -3.50 -7.53 44.85
CA MET A 1 -4.39 -6.59 44.12
C MET A 1 -5.66 -6.30 44.91
N SER A 2 -5.97 -5.01 45.10
CA SER A 2 -7.17 -4.55 45.80
C SER A 2 -8.42 -4.68 44.91
N GLN A 3 -9.63 -4.71 45.50
CA GLN A 3 -10.88 -4.71 44.72
C GLN A 3 -10.99 -3.49 43.78
N PRO A 4 -10.66 -2.25 44.22
CA PRO A 4 -10.62 -1.08 43.33
C PRO A 4 -9.71 -1.23 42.11
N ASP A 5 -8.55 -1.86 42.25
CA ASP A 5 -7.63 -2.05 41.12
C ASP A 5 -8.16 -3.10 40.14
N SER A 6 -8.87 -4.12 40.63
CA SER A 6 -9.56 -5.09 39.77
C SER A 6 -10.63 -4.42 38.91
N ASP A 7 -11.41 -3.50 39.49
CA ASP A 7 -12.46 -2.77 38.78
C ASP A 7 -11.86 -1.80 37.75
N ARG A 8 -10.75 -1.12 38.10
CA ARG A 8 -9.98 -0.27 37.18
C ARG A 8 -9.46 -1.06 35.97
N VAL A 9 -8.90 -2.25 36.19
CA VAL A 9 -8.41 -3.10 35.10
C VAL A 9 -9.55 -3.51 34.16
N ALA A 10 -10.70 -3.91 34.70
CA ALA A 10 -11.87 -4.26 33.89
C ALA A 10 -12.37 -3.07 33.04
N HIS A 11 -12.38 -1.87 33.62
CA HIS A 11 -12.72 -0.65 32.88
C HIS A 11 -11.70 -0.34 31.80
N LEU A 12 -10.41 -0.41 32.12
CA LEU A 12 -9.32 -0.14 31.18
C LEU A 12 -9.35 -1.10 29.97
N VAL A 13 -9.62 -2.40 30.17
CA VAL A 13 -9.76 -3.38 29.07
C VAL A 13 -10.79 -2.93 28.04
N ARG A 14 -11.94 -2.42 28.51
CA ARG A 14 -12.99 -1.90 27.62
C ARG A 14 -12.52 -0.67 26.84
N LEU A 15 -11.96 0.33 27.53
CA LEU A 15 -11.50 1.58 26.90
C LEU A 15 -10.40 1.35 25.86
N LEU A 16 -9.47 0.42 26.14
CA LEU A 16 -8.42 0.06 25.19
C LEU A 16 -9.00 -0.58 23.92
N ARG A 17 -10.05 -1.40 24.07
CA ARG A 17 -10.71 -2.14 22.98
C ARG A 17 -11.63 -1.27 22.13
N ASP A 18 -12.47 -0.45 22.76
CA ASP A 18 -13.46 0.37 22.07
C ASP A 18 -12.87 1.68 21.54
N GLY A 19 -11.83 2.21 22.17
CA GLY A 19 -11.25 3.49 21.78
C GLY A 19 -12.11 4.70 22.09
N SER A 20 -13.03 4.57 23.05
CA SER A 20 -14.07 5.58 23.33
C SER A 20 -13.55 6.81 24.09
N ASP A 21 -12.59 6.63 24.99
CA ASP A 21 -12.04 7.71 25.84
C ASP A 21 -10.56 7.47 26.18
N ASP A 22 -9.67 8.00 25.33
CA ASP A 22 -8.21 7.87 25.50
C ASP A 22 -7.68 8.68 26.69
N ALA A 23 -8.38 9.76 27.10
CA ALA A 23 -7.98 10.57 28.25
C ALA A 23 -8.23 9.80 29.56
N LEU A 24 -9.41 9.19 29.71
CA LEU A 24 -9.73 8.34 30.84
C LEU A 24 -8.85 7.08 30.87
N ALA A 25 -8.60 6.46 29.72
CA ALA A 25 -7.70 5.31 29.63
C ALA A 25 -6.27 5.66 30.09
N SER A 26 -5.77 6.85 29.71
CA SER A 26 -4.48 7.36 30.18
C SER A 26 -4.43 7.59 31.68
N ASP A 27 -5.47 8.17 32.28
CA ASP A 27 -5.58 8.36 33.74
C ASP A 27 -5.60 7.01 34.48
N LEU A 28 -6.36 6.02 33.98
CA LEU A 28 -6.39 4.69 34.58
C LEU A 28 -5.03 3.98 34.49
N LEU A 29 -4.33 4.07 33.36
CA LEU A 29 -2.96 3.55 33.21
C LEU A 29 -2.02 4.17 34.25
N ALA A 30 -2.04 5.50 34.38
CA ALA A 30 -1.21 6.21 35.35
C ALA A 30 -1.49 5.77 36.80
N ARG A 31 -2.77 5.62 37.18
CA ARG A 31 -3.17 5.13 38.52
C ARG A 31 -2.72 3.69 38.80
N LEU A 32 -2.59 2.87 37.76
CA LEU A 32 -2.11 1.50 37.85
C LEU A 32 -0.57 1.39 37.76
N GLY A 33 0.15 2.52 37.63
CA GLY A 33 1.60 2.53 37.44
C GLY A 33 2.05 1.99 36.08
N LEU A 34 1.15 2.03 35.08
CA LEU A 34 1.35 1.50 33.74
C LEU A 34 1.68 2.62 32.74
N PRO A 35 2.55 2.36 31.74
CA PRO A 35 2.93 3.35 30.73
C PRO A 35 1.78 3.69 29.77
N ALA A 36 1.65 4.96 29.38
CA ALA A 36 0.63 5.43 28.43
C ALA A 36 0.74 4.74 27.05
N GLN A 37 1.93 4.24 26.69
CA GLN A 37 2.21 3.52 25.44
C GLN A 37 1.38 2.24 25.29
N LEU A 38 0.79 1.71 26.36
CA LEU A 38 -0.17 0.61 26.28
C LEU A 38 -1.41 0.95 25.42
N LEU A 39 -1.72 2.23 25.21
CA LEU A 39 -2.73 2.68 24.25
C LEU A 39 -2.41 2.28 22.80
N LEU A 40 -1.11 2.25 22.47
CA LEU A 40 -0.59 1.91 21.15
C LEU A 40 -0.49 0.38 20.94
N SER A 41 -0.70 -0.41 22.00
CA SER A 41 -0.56 -1.86 21.92
C SER A 41 -1.62 -2.46 21.01
N ARG A 42 -1.19 -3.13 19.94
CA ARG A 42 -2.09 -3.91 19.08
C ARG A 42 -2.77 -5.07 19.82
N GLY A 43 -2.09 -5.64 20.83
CA GLY A 43 -2.62 -6.74 21.64
C GLY A 43 -3.80 -6.31 22.53
N PHE A 44 -3.74 -5.11 23.09
CA PHE A 44 -4.82 -4.55 23.92
C PHE A 44 -5.84 -3.72 23.13
N GLY A 45 -5.41 -3.13 22.02
CA GLY A 45 -6.15 -2.14 21.25
C GLY A 45 -7.32 -2.67 20.41
N PRO A 46 -7.95 -1.77 19.63
CA PRO A 46 -8.98 -2.13 18.67
C PRO A 46 -8.38 -3.07 17.62
N ARG A 47 -9.16 -4.05 17.14
CA ARG A 47 -8.74 -5.03 16.12
C ARG A 47 -7.62 -6.01 16.53
N GLY A 48 -7.19 -6.02 17.79
CA GLY A 48 -6.31 -7.06 18.34
C GLY A 48 -6.99 -8.45 18.36
N HIS A 49 -6.20 -9.51 18.16
CA HIS A 49 -6.69 -10.90 18.09
C HIS A 49 -6.72 -11.64 19.43
N VAL A 50 -6.26 -11.00 20.52
CA VAL A 50 -6.19 -11.60 21.86
C VAL A 50 -7.57 -11.65 22.51
N ASP A 51 -7.93 -12.74 23.19
CA ASP A 51 -9.19 -12.85 23.93
C ASP A 51 -9.29 -11.83 25.08
N GLU A 52 -10.51 -11.39 25.40
CA GLU A 52 -10.75 -10.39 26.45
C GLU A 52 -10.27 -10.86 27.83
N ARG A 53 -10.42 -12.15 28.14
CA ARG A 53 -9.97 -12.73 29.41
C ARG A 53 -8.45 -12.68 29.53
N ASP A 54 -7.74 -13.00 28.46
CA ASP A 54 -6.27 -13.00 28.43
C ASP A 54 -5.72 -11.58 28.54
N ARG A 55 -6.37 -10.60 27.87
CA ARG A 55 -6.03 -9.17 28.04
C ARG A 55 -6.20 -8.71 29.49
N ARG A 56 -7.32 -9.06 30.11
CA ARG A 56 -7.62 -8.69 31.50
C ARG A 56 -6.58 -9.28 32.45
N ASP A 57 -6.24 -10.55 32.28
CA ASP A 57 -5.25 -11.24 33.11
C ASP A 57 -3.85 -10.65 32.91
N ALA A 58 -3.45 -10.35 31.67
CA ALA A 58 -2.18 -9.69 31.37
C ALA A 58 -2.09 -8.28 31.99
N LEU A 59 -3.13 -7.44 31.84
CA LEU A 59 -3.16 -6.10 32.44
C LEU A 59 -3.14 -6.14 33.97
N ALA A 60 -3.90 -7.05 34.58
CA ALA A 60 -3.87 -7.23 36.03
C ALA A 60 -2.48 -7.64 36.52
N PHE A 61 -1.80 -8.52 35.78
CA PHE A 61 -0.45 -8.92 36.14
C PHE A 61 0.59 -7.82 35.92
N LEU A 62 0.49 -7.05 34.83
CA LEU A 62 1.33 -5.86 34.61
C LEU A 62 1.14 -4.82 35.73
N ALA A 63 -0.09 -4.58 36.17
CA ALA A 63 -0.36 -3.69 37.30
C ALA A 63 0.24 -4.23 38.62
N ALA A 64 0.19 -5.55 38.84
CA ALA A 64 0.85 -6.18 39.99
C ALA A 64 2.39 -6.07 39.92
N LEU A 65 2.98 -6.17 38.72
CA LEU A 65 4.41 -5.92 38.52
C LEU A 65 4.78 -4.48 38.86
N ALA A 66 4.00 -3.51 38.37
CA ALA A 66 4.20 -2.08 38.65
C ALA A 66 4.08 -1.75 40.13
N ALA A 67 3.17 -2.41 40.85
CA ALA A 67 2.98 -2.24 42.29
C ALA A 67 4.01 -2.99 43.16
N GLY A 68 4.88 -3.83 42.57
CA GLY A 68 5.79 -4.69 43.33
C GLY A 68 5.10 -5.86 44.05
N ASP A 69 3.85 -6.20 43.68
CA ASP A 69 3.00 -7.21 44.32
C ASP A 69 2.80 -8.46 43.44
N ALA A 70 3.69 -8.72 42.47
CA ALA A 70 3.59 -9.85 41.53
C ALA A 70 3.98 -11.21 42.13
N ARG A 71 3.51 -11.49 43.36
CA ARG A 71 3.74 -12.74 44.09
C ARG A 71 3.21 -13.95 43.30
N PRO A 72 3.73 -15.16 43.53
CA PRO A 72 3.32 -16.36 42.79
C PRO A 72 1.82 -16.67 42.83
N ALA A 73 1.14 -16.39 43.94
CA ALA A 73 -0.31 -16.53 44.04
C ALA A 73 -1.07 -15.58 43.08
N VAL A 74 -0.54 -14.36 42.86
CA VAL A 74 -1.09 -13.40 41.89
C VAL A 74 -0.84 -13.89 40.47
N ALA A 75 0.37 -14.38 40.19
CA ALA A 75 0.72 -14.98 38.90
C ALA A 75 -0.19 -16.17 38.54
N GLN A 76 -0.48 -17.05 39.51
CA GLN A 76 -1.41 -18.18 39.34
C GLN A 76 -2.84 -17.70 39.08
N ARG A 77 -3.33 -16.75 39.88
CA ARG A 77 -4.68 -16.18 39.75
C ARG A 77 -4.91 -15.62 38.34
N HIS A 78 -3.91 -14.94 37.80
CA HIS A 78 -3.96 -14.32 36.47
C HIS A 78 -3.31 -15.19 35.38
N ARG A 79 -3.19 -16.50 35.61
CA ARG A 79 -2.77 -17.48 34.59
C ARG A 79 -1.48 -17.09 33.86
N LEU A 80 -0.48 -16.54 34.55
CA LEU A 80 0.76 -16.09 33.92
C LEU A 80 1.49 -17.22 33.15
N ALA A 81 1.30 -18.48 33.54
CA ALA A 81 1.88 -19.63 32.83
C ALA A 81 1.14 -19.99 31.52
N ASP A 82 -0.02 -19.38 31.26
CA ASP A 82 -0.72 -19.50 29.98
C ASP A 82 0.07 -18.74 28.90
N ALA A 83 0.25 -19.37 27.74
CA ALA A 83 1.10 -18.84 26.68
C ALA A 83 0.62 -17.47 26.17
N ALA A 84 -0.70 -17.25 26.02
CA ALA A 84 -1.25 -16.01 25.47
C ALA A 84 -1.07 -14.85 26.46
N VAL A 85 -1.31 -15.10 27.75
CA VAL A 85 -1.08 -14.11 28.81
C VAL A 85 0.40 -13.79 28.94
N LEU A 86 1.25 -14.83 28.96
CA LEU A 86 2.70 -14.65 29.11
C LEU A 86 3.30 -13.87 27.95
N ASP A 87 2.91 -14.16 26.71
CA ASP A 87 3.44 -13.49 25.52
C ASP A 87 3.13 -11.98 25.56
N LEU A 88 1.91 -11.61 25.96
CA LEU A 88 1.50 -10.22 26.08
C LEU A 88 2.22 -9.48 27.23
N VAL A 89 2.39 -10.12 28.39
CA VAL A 89 3.17 -9.56 29.51
C VAL A 89 4.64 -9.42 29.11
N ALA A 90 5.22 -10.46 28.52
CA ALA A 90 6.61 -10.51 28.08
C ALA A 90 6.93 -9.41 27.06
N HIS A 91 6.05 -9.19 26.07
CA HIS A 91 6.15 -8.10 25.11
C HIS A 91 6.26 -6.74 25.79
N HIS A 92 5.37 -6.46 26.76
CA HIS A 92 5.36 -5.16 27.45
C HIS A 92 6.50 -4.99 28.47
N VAL A 93 6.96 -6.08 29.09
CA VAL A 93 8.18 -6.08 29.93
C VAL A 93 9.41 -5.73 29.10
N GLU A 94 9.58 -6.33 27.92
CA GLU A 94 10.66 -6.00 26.99
C GLU A 94 10.58 -4.54 26.53
N ALA A 95 9.38 -4.07 26.18
CA ALA A 95 9.16 -2.69 25.74
C ALA A 95 9.43 -1.64 26.84
N ALA A 96 9.14 -1.96 28.10
CA ALA A 96 9.44 -1.09 29.23
C ALA A 96 10.94 -1.08 29.54
N ALA A 97 11.64 -2.21 29.42
CA ALA A 97 13.08 -2.31 29.66
C ALA A 97 13.91 -1.54 28.61
N ALA A 98 13.46 -1.50 27.36
CA ALA A 98 14.15 -0.81 26.26
C ALA A 98 14.18 0.73 26.37
N ARG A 99 13.46 1.31 27.33
CA ARG A 99 13.28 2.76 27.45
C ARG A 99 14.02 3.40 28.60
N VAL A 100 14.61 2.58 29.46
CA VAL A 100 15.18 3.02 30.72
C VAL A 100 16.67 2.76 30.74
N ALA A 101 17.41 3.63 31.41
CA ALA A 101 18.81 3.38 31.68
C ALA A 101 18.96 2.06 32.48
N PRO A 102 20.07 1.32 32.30
CA PRO A 102 20.35 0.13 33.08
C PRO A 102 20.20 0.39 34.58
N GLY A 103 19.40 -0.43 35.27
CA GLY A 103 19.14 -0.31 36.71
C GLY A 103 17.96 0.60 37.11
N ALA A 104 17.33 1.32 36.16
CA ALA A 104 16.16 2.17 36.41
C ALA A 104 14.82 1.50 36.03
N PHE A 105 14.80 0.17 35.88
CA PHE A 105 13.61 -0.57 35.47
C PHE A 105 12.57 -0.64 36.59
N ALA A 106 11.44 0.06 36.39
CA ALA A 106 10.41 0.29 37.40
C ALA A 106 9.75 -1.00 37.94
N TRP A 107 9.74 -2.08 37.17
CA TRP A 107 9.07 -3.33 37.56
C TRP A 107 10.01 -4.37 38.20
N SER A 108 11.25 -3.97 38.53
CA SER A 108 12.26 -4.88 39.12
C SER A 108 11.76 -5.51 40.42
N ALA A 109 11.19 -4.72 41.33
CA ALA A 109 10.67 -5.23 42.60
C ALA A 109 9.54 -6.27 42.41
N GLY A 110 8.68 -6.09 41.41
CA GLY A 110 7.64 -7.06 41.06
C GLY A 110 8.23 -8.37 40.53
N LEU A 111 9.23 -8.30 39.65
CA LEU A 111 9.92 -9.49 39.15
C LEU A 111 10.67 -10.24 40.26
N ASP A 112 11.24 -9.53 41.22
CA ASP A 112 11.89 -10.14 42.39
C ASP A 112 10.86 -10.81 43.30
N ALA A 113 9.70 -10.17 43.52
CA ALA A 113 8.59 -10.78 44.26
C ALA A 113 8.05 -12.05 43.59
N LEU A 114 8.02 -12.10 42.25
CA LEU A 114 7.67 -13.29 41.49
C LEU A 114 8.70 -14.42 41.68
N ALA A 115 10.00 -14.07 41.75
CA ALA A 115 11.09 -15.05 41.87
C ALA A 115 11.35 -15.54 43.31
N ALA A 116 10.85 -14.83 44.33
CA ALA A 116 11.23 -15.03 45.73
C ALA A 116 10.84 -16.39 46.36
N ALA A 117 9.95 -17.18 45.75
CA ALA A 117 9.51 -18.48 46.29
C ALA A 117 10.10 -19.68 45.52
N PRO A 118 10.92 -20.55 46.13
CA PRO A 118 11.54 -21.68 45.44
C PRO A 118 10.57 -22.84 45.13
N ASP A 119 9.51 -23.00 45.92
CA ASP A 119 8.55 -24.12 45.82
C ASP A 119 7.45 -23.92 44.75
N GLN A 120 7.70 -23.06 43.76
CA GLN A 120 6.73 -22.74 42.73
C GLN A 120 6.63 -23.84 41.66
N PRO A 121 5.44 -24.03 41.03
CA PRO A 121 5.29 -24.85 39.84
C PRO A 121 6.31 -24.47 38.76
N ALA A 122 6.85 -25.49 38.06
CA ALA A 122 7.89 -25.31 37.04
C ALA A 122 7.51 -24.25 35.99
N GLY A 123 6.25 -24.26 35.51
CA GLY A 123 5.76 -23.28 34.54
C GLY A 123 5.83 -21.83 35.02
N LEU A 124 5.59 -21.54 36.30
CA LEU A 124 5.73 -20.16 36.82
C LEU A 124 7.18 -19.75 36.98
N ARG A 125 8.05 -20.67 37.39
CA ARG A 125 9.50 -20.42 37.45
C ARG A 125 10.05 -20.14 36.06
N ALA A 126 9.63 -20.92 35.06
CA ALA A 126 9.97 -20.71 33.66
C ALA A 126 9.44 -19.37 33.13
N ALA A 127 8.20 -19.00 33.46
CA ALA A 127 7.63 -17.69 33.13
C ALA A 127 8.44 -16.53 33.75
N ALA A 128 8.85 -16.64 35.02
CA ALA A 128 9.67 -15.64 35.69
C ALA A 128 11.06 -15.48 35.02
N LEU A 129 11.70 -16.60 34.64
CA LEU A 129 12.96 -16.59 33.88
C LEU A 129 12.78 -15.93 32.51
N LEU A 130 11.69 -16.23 31.80
CA LEU A 130 11.38 -15.59 30.52
C LEU A 130 11.20 -14.07 30.69
N LEU A 131 10.45 -13.60 31.69
CA LEU A 131 10.29 -12.16 31.91
C LEU A 131 11.63 -11.47 32.22
N ARG A 132 12.52 -12.13 32.97
CA ARG A 132 13.90 -11.63 33.17
C ARG A 132 14.72 -11.64 31.88
N ALA A 133 14.56 -12.65 31.03
CA ALA A 133 15.17 -12.68 29.71
C ALA A 133 14.70 -11.51 28.85
N ARG A 134 13.41 -11.16 28.91
CA ARG A 134 12.80 -10.01 28.21
C ARG A 134 13.35 -8.68 28.70
N VAL A 135 13.60 -8.53 30.01
CA VAL A 135 14.30 -7.36 30.55
C VAL A 135 15.74 -7.29 30.03
N ALA A 136 16.45 -8.41 29.99
CA ALA A 136 17.81 -8.45 29.45
C ALA A 136 17.86 -8.09 27.96
N GLU A 137 16.93 -8.64 27.17
CA GLU A 137 16.80 -8.36 25.74
C GLU A 137 16.46 -6.89 25.48
N GLY A 138 15.46 -6.34 26.17
CA GLY A 138 15.11 -4.93 26.04
C GLY A 138 16.27 -4.00 26.43
N GLY A 139 17.11 -4.41 27.38
CA GLY A 139 18.33 -3.68 27.76
C GLY A 139 19.56 -3.97 26.89
N GLY A 140 19.41 -4.62 25.72
CA GLY A 140 20.50 -4.90 24.78
C GLY A 140 21.48 -6.00 25.20
N ARG A 141 21.12 -6.83 26.19
CA ARG A 141 21.96 -7.92 26.72
C ARG A 141 21.51 -9.29 26.21
N ALA A 142 21.56 -9.47 24.89
CA ALA A 142 21.03 -10.67 24.22
C ALA A 142 21.68 -11.99 24.69
N GLU A 143 22.97 -12.00 25.08
CA GLU A 143 23.60 -13.21 25.60
C GLU A 143 23.02 -13.64 26.95
N SER A 144 22.78 -12.68 27.86
CA SER A 144 22.11 -12.95 29.14
C SER A 144 20.67 -13.41 28.91
N ALA A 145 19.95 -12.80 27.96
CA ALA A 145 18.60 -13.21 27.61
C ALA A 145 18.56 -14.66 27.09
N ARG A 146 19.50 -15.03 26.20
CA ARG A 146 19.63 -16.39 25.67
C ARG A 146 19.91 -17.44 26.74
N ALA A 147 20.74 -17.12 27.73
CA ALA A 147 21.01 -18.01 28.87
C ALA A 147 19.74 -18.25 29.69
N LEU A 148 19.03 -17.18 30.06
CA LEU A 148 17.79 -17.25 30.83
C LEU A 148 16.67 -18.00 30.08
N VAL A 149 16.57 -17.83 28.76
CA VAL A 149 15.64 -18.61 27.92
C VAL A 149 15.98 -20.09 27.94
N THR A 150 17.26 -20.44 27.92
CA THR A 150 17.70 -21.84 28.03
C THR A 150 17.29 -22.44 29.37
N GLU A 151 17.55 -21.73 30.47
CA GLU A 151 17.13 -22.15 31.82
C GLU A 151 15.61 -22.28 31.94
N ALA A 152 14.84 -21.40 31.29
CA ALA A 152 13.38 -21.50 31.26
C ALA A 152 12.90 -22.78 30.56
N LEU A 153 13.53 -23.15 29.43
CA LEU A 153 13.19 -24.36 28.68
C LEU A 153 13.65 -25.65 29.38
N ASP A 154 14.69 -25.60 30.21
CA ASP A 154 15.08 -26.73 31.06
C ASP A 154 13.99 -27.05 32.10
N LEU A 155 13.23 -26.04 32.54
CA LEU A 155 12.10 -26.21 33.47
C LEU A 155 10.79 -26.54 32.75
N GLU A 156 10.48 -25.87 31.65
CA GLU A 156 9.27 -26.08 30.86
C GLU A 156 9.60 -26.10 29.35
N PRO A 157 9.90 -27.28 28.78
CA PRO A 157 10.39 -27.41 27.40
C PRO A 157 9.40 -26.95 26.33
N LYS A 158 8.10 -26.83 26.67
CA LYS A 158 7.04 -26.45 25.73
C LYS A 158 6.54 -25.02 25.95
N LEU A 159 7.24 -24.20 26.73
CA LEU A 159 6.86 -22.82 26.98
C LEU A 159 6.96 -21.99 25.69
N LEU A 160 5.83 -21.81 25.00
CA LEU A 160 5.78 -21.33 23.61
C LEU A 160 6.60 -20.05 23.36
N PRO A 161 6.48 -18.96 24.13
CA PRO A 161 7.27 -17.75 23.87
C PRO A 161 8.78 -17.95 24.09
N ALA A 162 9.19 -18.85 24.99
CA ALA A 162 10.59 -19.20 25.21
C ALA A 162 11.14 -20.09 24.09
N VAL A 163 10.33 -21.02 23.56
CA VAL A 163 10.70 -21.83 22.39
C VAL A 163 10.92 -20.93 21.17
N ARG A 164 10.04 -19.94 20.98
CA ARG A 164 10.17 -18.93 19.91
C ARG A 164 11.49 -18.17 20.00
N ASP A 165 11.81 -17.62 21.17
CA ASP A 165 13.09 -16.91 21.39
C ASP A 165 14.30 -17.81 21.18
N ALA A 166 14.27 -19.05 21.69
CA ALA A 166 15.36 -20.00 21.52
C ALA A 166 15.58 -20.37 20.04
N ALA A 167 14.51 -20.46 19.25
CA ALA A 167 14.60 -20.68 17.81
C ALA A 167 15.28 -19.50 17.10
N GLU A 168 14.92 -18.27 17.46
CA GLU A 168 15.57 -17.06 16.93
C GLU A 168 17.05 -16.97 17.31
N TYR A 169 17.42 -17.23 18.56
CA TYR A 169 18.83 -17.21 18.97
C TYR A 169 19.65 -18.31 18.29
N ALA A 170 19.07 -19.51 18.12
CA ALA A 170 19.71 -20.59 17.37
C ALA A 170 19.91 -20.21 15.90
N LEU A 171 18.92 -19.52 15.30
CA LEU A 171 19.01 -19.01 13.93
C LEU A 171 20.12 -17.95 13.81
N CYS A 172 20.18 -16.97 14.72
CA CYS A 172 21.24 -15.96 14.77
C CYS A 172 22.62 -16.61 14.83
N ALA A 173 22.77 -17.63 15.67
CA ALA A 173 24.04 -18.33 15.92
C ALA A 173 24.43 -19.34 14.82
N GLY A 174 23.63 -19.46 13.74
CA GLY A 174 23.88 -20.40 12.66
C GLY A 174 23.63 -21.88 13.01
N ASP A 175 22.93 -22.18 14.11
CA ASP A 175 22.47 -23.53 14.48
C ASP A 175 21.09 -23.79 13.85
N TRP A 176 21.05 -23.84 12.51
CA TRP A 176 19.80 -23.94 11.74
C TRP A 176 19.02 -25.22 12.04
N ALA A 177 19.72 -26.32 12.34
CA ALA A 177 19.09 -27.58 12.72
C ALA A 177 18.34 -27.47 14.05
N ARG A 178 18.92 -26.78 15.05
CA ARG A 178 18.22 -26.48 16.31
C ARG A 178 17.10 -25.48 16.11
N ALA A 179 17.33 -24.42 15.33
CA ALA A 179 16.31 -23.42 15.02
C ALA A 179 15.07 -24.06 14.38
N TRP A 180 15.26 -24.90 13.35
CA TRP A 180 14.18 -25.65 12.70
C TRP A 180 13.46 -26.57 13.69
N ARG A 181 14.20 -27.34 14.51
CA ARG A 181 13.60 -28.25 15.49
C ARG A 181 12.70 -27.51 16.48
N LEU A 182 13.16 -26.38 17.01
CA LEU A 182 12.39 -25.56 17.94
C LEU A 182 11.17 -24.93 17.23
N ALA A 183 11.36 -24.25 16.10
CA ALA A 183 10.26 -23.65 15.36
C ALA A 183 9.20 -24.67 14.91
N SER A 184 9.63 -25.86 14.48
CA SER A 184 8.72 -26.94 14.07
C SER A 184 7.90 -27.51 15.22
N SER A 185 8.41 -27.44 16.46
CA SER A 185 7.66 -27.87 17.65
C SER A 185 6.49 -26.96 18.02
N ILE A 186 6.47 -25.74 17.47
CA ILE A 186 5.42 -24.74 17.63
C ILE A 186 4.87 -24.30 16.27
N SER A 187 4.71 -25.21 15.31
CA SER A 187 4.33 -24.89 13.92
C SER A 187 2.96 -24.20 13.77
N GLU A 188 2.10 -24.29 14.78
CA GLU A 188 0.81 -23.58 14.83
C GLU A 188 0.95 -22.10 15.23
N ASP A 189 2.10 -21.71 15.79
CA ASP A 189 2.42 -20.32 16.10
C ASP A 189 2.64 -19.53 14.81
N SER A 190 1.92 -18.43 14.64
CA SER A 190 1.95 -17.63 13.40
C SER A 190 3.33 -17.04 13.10
N ILE A 191 4.12 -16.73 14.14
CA ILE A 191 5.48 -16.20 13.98
C ILE A 191 6.43 -17.32 13.53
N ALA A 192 6.41 -18.46 14.22
CA ALA A 192 7.23 -19.62 13.85
C ALA A 192 6.88 -20.15 12.44
N ALA A 193 5.60 -20.17 12.07
CA ALA A 193 5.13 -20.60 10.76
C ALA A 193 5.75 -19.79 9.60
N ASN A 194 5.99 -18.49 9.81
CA ASN A 194 6.57 -17.62 8.78
C ASN A 194 8.07 -17.86 8.54
N VAL A 195 8.81 -18.30 9.56
CA VAL A 195 10.27 -18.57 9.44
C VAL A 195 10.58 -19.99 9.00
N LEU A 196 9.66 -20.93 9.21
CA LEU A 196 9.84 -22.36 8.90
C LEU A 196 10.24 -22.64 7.44
N PRO A 197 9.64 -22.01 6.41
CA PRO A 197 10.04 -22.24 5.01
C PRO A 197 11.51 -21.94 4.76
N CYS A 198 12.04 -20.86 5.33
CA CYS A 198 13.45 -20.47 5.18
C CYS A 198 14.38 -21.48 5.88
N LEU A 199 13.95 -22.02 7.01
CA LEU A 199 14.71 -23.02 7.78
C LEU A 199 14.67 -24.42 7.15
N GLU A 200 13.63 -24.74 6.38
CA GLU A 200 13.47 -26.03 5.71
C GLU A 200 14.59 -26.30 4.69
N ASP A 201 15.05 -25.26 4.00
CA ASP A 201 16.18 -25.35 3.07
C ASP A 201 17.51 -25.47 3.82
N LEU A 202 17.66 -24.72 4.92
CA LEU A 202 18.88 -24.68 5.73
C LEU A 202 19.08 -25.88 6.66
N ARG A 203 18.05 -26.72 6.90
CA ARG A 203 18.22 -27.92 7.72
C ARG A 203 18.91 -29.07 6.98
N ARG A 204 18.92 -29.03 5.65
CA ARG A 204 19.51 -30.07 4.79
C ARG A 204 20.98 -29.74 4.57
N ALA A 205 21.87 -30.72 4.57
CA ALA A 205 23.28 -30.44 4.29
C ALA A 205 23.44 -29.74 2.93
N PRO A 206 24.28 -28.69 2.82
CA PRO A 206 24.41 -27.94 1.59
C PRO A 206 24.98 -28.81 0.47
N MET A 207 24.49 -28.58 -0.75
CA MET A 207 25.08 -29.17 -1.95
C MET A 207 26.42 -28.49 -2.23
N VAL A 208 27.51 -29.22 -2.01
CA VAL A 208 28.86 -28.73 -2.33
C VAL A 208 29.29 -29.31 -3.68
N SER A 209 29.57 -28.42 -4.63
CA SER A 209 30.18 -28.77 -5.91
C SER A 209 31.65 -29.16 -5.71
N GLY A 210 32.15 -30.12 -6.49
CA GLY A 210 33.55 -30.58 -6.39
C GLY A 210 33.83 -31.64 -5.33
N ARG A 211 32.81 -32.14 -4.61
CA ARG A 211 32.97 -33.33 -3.76
C ARG A 211 33.25 -34.59 -4.60
N PRO A 212 34.11 -35.50 -4.14
CA PRO A 212 34.23 -36.83 -4.74
C PRO A 212 32.87 -37.51 -4.83
N GLY A 213 32.59 -38.21 -5.93
CA GLY A 213 31.33 -38.94 -6.05
C GLY A 213 31.16 -39.95 -4.90
N ARG A 214 29.92 -40.19 -4.42
CA ARG A 214 29.61 -41.06 -3.24
C ARG A 214 30.42 -42.36 -3.15
N ASN A 215 30.68 -43.00 -4.30
CA ASN A 215 31.38 -44.28 -4.39
C ASN A 215 32.88 -44.17 -4.73
N GLN A 216 33.43 -42.96 -4.93
CA GLN A 216 34.85 -42.73 -5.20
C GLN A 216 35.71 -42.89 -3.93
N PRO A 217 37.02 -43.16 -4.05
CA PRO A 217 37.95 -43.17 -2.92
C PRO A 217 37.94 -41.83 -2.18
N CYS A 218 37.92 -41.89 -0.85
CA CYS A 218 37.92 -40.70 -0.01
C CYS A 218 39.29 -39.98 -0.05
N PRO A 219 39.34 -38.65 -0.26
CA PRO A 219 40.59 -37.89 -0.42
C PRO A 219 41.42 -37.78 0.87
N CYS A 220 40.87 -38.18 2.02
CA CYS A 220 41.59 -38.20 3.30
C CYS A 220 42.64 -39.31 3.44
N GLY A 221 42.87 -40.11 2.38
CA GLY A 221 43.86 -41.19 2.38
C GLY A 221 43.43 -42.48 3.08
N SER A 222 42.17 -42.60 3.50
CA SER A 222 41.66 -43.79 4.22
C SER A 222 41.44 -45.03 3.36
N GLY A 223 41.47 -44.89 2.03
CA GLY A 223 41.15 -45.96 1.07
C GLY A 223 39.67 -46.40 1.05
N ARG A 224 38.81 -45.84 1.89
CA ARG A 224 37.36 -46.16 1.94
C ARG A 224 36.58 -45.35 0.89
N LYS A 225 35.39 -45.84 0.51
CA LYS A 225 34.44 -45.04 -0.30
C LYS A 225 34.06 -43.77 0.44
N TYR A 226 33.96 -42.65 -0.26
CA TYR A 226 33.65 -41.33 0.31
C TYR A 226 32.41 -41.36 1.23
N LYS A 227 31.34 -42.03 0.79
CA LYS A 227 30.11 -42.21 1.59
C LYS A 227 30.26 -42.92 2.93
N GLY A 228 31.30 -43.73 3.09
CA GLY A 228 31.60 -44.46 4.32
C GLY A 228 32.73 -43.84 5.13
N CYS A 229 33.16 -42.62 4.78
CA CYS A 229 34.29 -41.96 5.40
C CYS A 229 34.00 -40.48 5.70
N CYS A 230 34.50 -39.55 4.88
CA CYS A 230 34.38 -38.12 5.16
C CYS A 230 33.07 -37.49 4.70
N GLU A 231 32.22 -38.14 3.89
CA GLU A 231 30.98 -37.52 3.35
C GLU A 231 30.11 -36.89 4.43
N ALA A 232 29.86 -37.60 5.55
CA ALA A 232 29.06 -37.07 6.65
C ALA A 232 29.77 -35.93 7.40
N LYS A 233 31.10 -35.98 7.50
CA LYS A 233 31.91 -34.93 8.17
C LYS A 233 31.98 -33.67 7.32
N ASP A 234 32.24 -33.82 6.03
CA ASP A 234 32.30 -32.75 5.05
C ASP A 234 30.91 -32.14 4.84
N ALA A 235 29.84 -32.93 4.91
CA ALA A 235 28.45 -32.46 4.91
C ALA A 235 28.12 -31.65 6.17
N ALA A 236 28.58 -32.08 7.34
CA ALA A 236 28.37 -31.37 8.60
C ALA A 236 29.23 -30.10 8.74
N ALA A 237 30.39 -30.05 8.08
CA ALA A 237 31.30 -28.90 8.10
C ALA A 237 31.04 -27.89 6.96
N ALA A 238 30.24 -28.25 5.96
CA ALA A 238 29.94 -27.35 4.86
C ALA A 238 28.88 -26.33 5.25
N GLU A 239 29.15 -25.08 4.92
CA GLU A 239 28.25 -23.97 5.16
C GLU A 239 27.32 -23.76 3.97
N HIS A 240 26.08 -23.37 4.25
CA HIS A 240 25.15 -22.95 3.20
C HIS A 240 25.68 -21.70 2.50
N PRO A 241 25.50 -21.55 1.18
CA PRO A 241 25.80 -20.30 0.48
C PRO A 241 25.13 -19.10 1.16
N LEU A 242 25.81 -17.94 1.18
CA LEU A 242 25.27 -16.72 1.79
C LEU A 242 23.90 -16.34 1.20
N SER A 243 23.66 -16.63 -0.09
CA SER A 243 22.37 -16.41 -0.76
C SER A 243 21.20 -17.16 -0.14
N ASP A 244 21.44 -18.36 0.39
CA ASP A 244 20.41 -19.19 1.03
C ASP A 244 20.16 -18.69 2.45
N ARG A 245 21.23 -18.27 3.14
CA ARG A 245 21.17 -17.73 4.51
C ARG A 245 20.57 -16.33 4.57
N ALA A 246 20.74 -15.52 3.52
CA ALA A 246 20.21 -14.16 3.40
C ALA A 246 18.69 -14.11 3.58
N VAL A 247 17.95 -15.09 3.04
CA VAL A 247 16.49 -15.17 3.19
C VAL A 247 16.11 -15.37 4.66
N ALA A 248 16.79 -16.27 5.35
CA ALA A 248 16.55 -16.54 6.76
C ALA A 248 16.99 -15.37 7.66
N LEU A 249 18.08 -14.68 7.32
CA LEU A 249 18.53 -13.46 8.00
C LEU A 249 17.47 -12.36 7.91
N TYR A 250 16.92 -12.10 6.72
CA TYR A 250 15.85 -11.13 6.54
C TYR A 250 14.59 -11.51 7.36
N ALA A 251 14.15 -12.78 7.27
CA ALA A 251 13.00 -13.26 8.02
C ALA A 251 13.18 -13.14 9.53
N MET A 252 14.39 -13.37 10.05
CA MET A 252 14.73 -13.20 11.46
C MET A 252 14.67 -11.74 11.92
N ILE A 253 15.16 -10.81 11.10
CA ILE A 253 15.07 -9.38 11.43
C ILE A 253 13.60 -8.93 11.38
N ALA A 254 12.81 -9.50 10.47
CA ALA A 254 11.38 -9.24 10.38
C ALA A 254 10.61 -9.68 11.64
N THR A 255 10.94 -10.82 12.26
CA THR A 255 10.35 -11.20 13.55
C THR A 255 10.82 -10.29 14.69
N TYR A 256 12.11 -9.95 14.71
CA TYR A 256 12.69 -9.04 15.70
C TYR A 256 12.06 -7.63 15.65
N ALA A 257 11.76 -7.10 14.46
CA ALA A 257 11.08 -5.82 14.26
C ALA A 257 9.65 -5.79 14.83
N GLN A 258 9.00 -6.94 14.99
CA GLN A 258 7.62 -7.05 15.49
C GLN A 258 7.53 -7.32 17.00
N ARG A 259 8.65 -7.20 17.74
CA ARG A 259 8.71 -7.57 19.17
C ARG A 259 9.11 -6.43 20.10
N GLY A 260 8.40 -6.32 21.24
CA GLY A 260 8.68 -5.34 22.29
C GLY A 260 8.60 -3.92 21.75
N ALA A 261 9.48 -3.02 22.23
CA ALA A 261 9.47 -1.61 21.81
C ALA A 261 9.70 -1.39 20.29
N ARG A 262 10.24 -2.38 19.57
CA ARG A 262 10.48 -2.28 18.11
C ARG A 262 9.19 -2.38 17.30
N SER A 263 8.18 -3.10 17.81
CA SER A 263 6.91 -3.25 17.10
C SER A 263 6.17 -1.93 16.95
N GLU A 264 6.43 -0.95 17.81
CA GLU A 264 5.72 0.33 17.80
C GLU A 264 5.95 1.14 16.51
N VAL A 265 7.14 1.02 15.91
CA VAL A 265 7.43 1.64 14.61
C VAL A 265 6.62 0.94 13.52
N HIS A 266 6.61 -0.39 13.52
CA HIS A 266 5.82 -1.19 12.60
C HIS A 266 4.31 -0.92 12.77
N ASP A 267 3.81 -0.86 13.99
CA ASP A 267 2.39 -0.59 14.30
C ASP A 267 2.00 0.84 13.88
N ARG A 268 2.90 1.82 14.02
CA ARG A 268 2.70 3.19 13.49
C ARG A 268 2.62 3.18 11.96
N LEU A 269 3.51 2.48 11.27
CA LEU A 269 3.47 2.37 9.80
C LEU A 269 2.19 1.66 9.33
N LEU A 270 1.77 0.60 10.02
CA LEU A 270 0.49 -0.06 9.77
C LEU A 270 -0.69 0.89 9.96
N ALA A 271 -0.62 1.86 10.89
CA ALA A 271 -1.66 2.87 11.06
C ALA A 271 -1.84 3.76 9.82
N HIS A 272 -0.74 4.13 9.12
CA HIS A 272 -0.81 4.79 7.81
C HIS A 272 -1.50 3.89 6.78
N ALA A 273 -1.18 2.59 6.78
CA ALA A 273 -1.69 1.61 5.81
C ALA A 273 -3.08 1.00 6.10
N LEU A 274 -3.77 1.42 7.18
CA LEU A 274 -5.07 0.85 7.52
C LEU A 274 -6.10 1.00 6.39
N GLY A 275 -6.64 -0.12 5.94
CA GLY A 275 -7.58 -0.19 4.81
C GLY A 275 -6.99 -0.90 3.59
N GLU A 276 -5.66 -1.00 3.49
CA GLU A 276 -4.96 -1.59 2.35
C GLU A 276 -4.13 -2.81 2.75
N VAL A 277 -4.68 -4.00 2.51
CA VAL A 277 -4.05 -5.28 2.88
C VAL A 277 -2.70 -5.48 2.18
N GLY A 278 -2.55 -4.93 0.97
CA GLY A 278 -1.32 -5.05 0.16
C GLY A 278 -0.10 -4.30 0.72
N ALA A 279 -0.29 -3.35 1.64
CA ALA A 279 0.81 -2.50 2.14
C ALA A 279 1.50 -3.06 3.41
N ALA A 280 1.01 -4.15 4.00
CA ALA A 280 1.55 -4.69 5.25
C ALA A 280 3.02 -5.13 5.13
N SER A 281 3.40 -5.75 4.00
CA SER A 281 4.79 -6.14 3.75
C SER A 281 5.71 -4.92 3.64
N MET A 282 5.25 -3.85 2.99
CA MET A 282 5.98 -2.58 2.90
C MET A 282 6.15 -1.91 4.26
N CYS A 283 5.11 -1.93 5.11
CA CYS A 283 5.22 -1.43 6.49
C CYS A 283 6.31 -2.18 7.28
N LEU A 284 6.42 -3.50 7.09
CA LEU A 284 7.43 -4.30 7.75
C LEU A 284 8.83 -4.04 7.20
N ASP A 285 9.01 -3.96 5.88
CA ASP A 285 10.29 -3.61 5.24
C ASP A 285 10.81 -2.24 5.71
N LEU A 286 9.93 -1.23 5.71
CA LEU A 286 10.22 0.10 6.24
C LEU A 286 10.53 0.04 7.73
N ALA A 287 9.83 -0.74 8.55
CA ALA A 287 10.17 -0.88 9.97
C ALA A 287 11.55 -1.51 10.18
N ILE A 288 11.92 -2.49 9.34
CA ILE A 288 13.21 -3.17 9.38
C ILE A 288 14.34 -2.19 9.06
N LEU A 289 14.28 -1.56 7.89
CA LEU A 289 15.40 -0.81 7.33
C LEU A 289 15.35 0.66 7.73
N ASP A 290 14.19 1.29 7.56
CA ASP A 290 13.98 2.73 7.79
C ASP A 290 13.56 3.02 9.24
N GLY A 291 13.02 2.03 9.97
CA GLY A 291 12.61 2.13 11.37
C GLY A 291 13.71 1.85 12.39
N GLY A 292 14.91 1.52 11.91
CA GLY A 292 16.08 1.22 12.75
C GLY A 292 16.06 -0.16 13.42
N ALA A 293 15.13 -1.06 13.08
CA ALA A 293 15.12 -2.39 13.68
C ALA A 293 16.33 -3.23 13.24
N ALA A 294 16.74 -3.16 11.97
CA ALA A 294 17.96 -3.80 11.47
C ALA A 294 19.23 -3.24 12.10
N GLU A 295 19.30 -1.91 12.31
CA GLU A 295 20.43 -1.25 12.97
C GLU A 295 20.56 -1.72 14.42
N ARG A 296 19.46 -1.73 15.18
CA ARG A 296 19.43 -2.26 16.55
C ARG A 296 19.75 -3.74 16.60
N PHE A 297 19.24 -4.53 15.65
CA PHE A 297 19.57 -5.95 15.55
C PHE A 297 21.08 -6.16 15.37
N LEU A 298 21.71 -5.38 14.49
CA LEU A 298 23.15 -5.44 14.27
C LEU A 298 23.93 -5.05 15.54
N ALA A 299 23.47 -4.05 16.28
CA ALA A 299 24.11 -3.61 17.53
C ALA A 299 23.94 -4.63 18.67
N GLU A 300 22.74 -5.17 18.86
CA GLU A 300 22.38 -6.00 20.02
C GLU A 300 22.60 -7.49 19.80
N ARG A 301 22.35 -8.00 18.59
CA ARG A 301 22.46 -9.42 18.23
C ARG A 301 23.54 -9.69 17.20
N GLY A 302 24.13 -8.66 16.61
CA GLY A 302 25.13 -8.83 15.55
C GLY A 302 26.23 -9.79 15.98
N PHE A 303 26.72 -9.74 17.22
CA PHE A 303 27.78 -10.64 17.73
C PHE A 303 27.47 -12.14 17.61
N LEU A 304 26.19 -12.52 17.46
CA LEU A 304 25.77 -13.90 17.21
C LEU A 304 25.91 -14.31 15.73
N LEU A 305 25.86 -13.34 14.81
CA LEU A 305 25.97 -13.56 13.38
C LEU A 305 27.39 -13.92 12.96
N ARG A 306 27.47 -14.66 11.85
CA ARG A 306 28.73 -14.85 11.12
C ARG A 306 29.22 -13.53 10.53
N ASP A 307 30.52 -13.44 10.26
CA ASP A 307 31.13 -12.21 9.77
C ASP A 307 30.56 -11.75 8.41
N ASP A 308 30.29 -12.69 7.51
CA ASP A 308 29.72 -12.40 6.19
C ASP A 308 28.23 -12.00 6.25
N GLU A 309 27.46 -12.57 7.18
CA GLU A 309 26.08 -12.15 7.47
C GLU A 309 26.03 -10.76 8.10
N ARG A 310 26.98 -10.45 8.99
CA ARG A 310 27.14 -9.11 9.57
C ARG A 310 27.49 -8.09 8.50
N GLU A 311 28.43 -8.40 7.61
CA GLU A 311 28.79 -7.54 6.48
C GLU A 311 27.59 -7.35 5.54
N LEU A 312 26.86 -8.42 5.25
CA LEU A 312 25.65 -8.38 4.42
C LEU A 312 24.60 -7.41 4.98
N LEU A 313 24.32 -7.52 6.28
CA LEU A 313 23.38 -6.62 6.95
C LEU A 313 23.86 -5.16 6.93
N GLY A 314 25.17 -4.94 7.12
CA GLY A 314 25.78 -3.61 6.96
C GLY A 314 25.55 -3.01 5.57
N ARG A 315 25.62 -3.83 4.52
CA ARG A 315 25.29 -3.40 3.15
C ARG A 315 23.80 -3.06 3.01
N TRP A 316 22.90 -3.90 3.52
CA TRP A 316 21.45 -3.65 3.45
C TRP A 316 21.03 -2.33 4.09
N LEU A 317 21.65 -1.95 5.21
CA LEU A 317 21.42 -0.68 5.90
C LEU A 317 21.82 0.56 5.06
N SER A 318 22.62 0.37 4.01
CA SER A 318 23.03 1.45 3.10
C SER A 318 22.31 1.42 1.74
N THR A 319 21.58 0.35 1.43
CA THR A 319 20.89 0.20 0.15
C THR A 319 19.70 1.16 0.11
N PRO A 320 19.56 2.05 -0.88
CA PRO A 320 18.45 2.98 -0.96
C PRO A 320 17.16 2.33 -1.51
N MET A 321 16.01 2.89 -1.15
CA MET A 321 14.75 2.71 -1.86
C MET A 321 14.75 3.57 -3.12
N ASP A 322 14.21 3.03 -4.21
CA ASP A 322 14.19 3.67 -5.52
C ASP A 322 12.80 3.47 -6.15
N LEU A 323 12.49 4.30 -7.15
CA LEU A 323 11.26 4.22 -7.94
C LEU A 323 11.60 3.64 -9.32
N TYR A 324 11.14 2.43 -9.56
CA TYR A 324 11.40 1.70 -10.77
C TYR A 324 10.19 1.69 -11.70
N GLU A 325 10.46 1.72 -13.00
CA GLU A 325 9.51 1.30 -14.03
C GLU A 325 9.91 -0.05 -14.60
N VAL A 326 8.93 -0.93 -14.77
CA VAL A 326 9.11 -2.22 -15.45
C VAL A 326 9.23 -2.01 -16.96
N THR A 327 10.43 -2.24 -17.51
CA THR A 327 10.68 -2.10 -18.95
C THR A 327 10.37 -3.40 -19.71
N TRP A 328 10.55 -4.55 -19.05
CA TRP A 328 10.30 -5.87 -19.63
C TRP A 328 10.06 -6.93 -18.55
N THR A 329 9.23 -7.93 -18.87
CA THR A 329 8.97 -9.07 -18.00
C THR A 329 8.86 -10.37 -18.81
N ARG A 330 9.40 -11.45 -18.25
CA ARG A 330 9.07 -12.84 -18.61
C ARG A 330 8.48 -13.51 -17.37
N PRO A 331 7.14 -13.67 -17.32
CA PRO A 331 6.46 -14.20 -16.15
C PRO A 331 7.06 -15.51 -15.64
N GLY A 332 7.27 -15.58 -14.33
CA GLY A 332 7.83 -16.73 -13.62
C GLY A 332 9.35 -16.91 -13.77
N PHE A 333 10.04 -15.99 -14.43
CA PHE A 333 11.47 -16.12 -14.72
C PHE A 333 12.27 -14.86 -14.38
N ARG A 334 11.99 -13.74 -15.06
CA ARG A 334 12.87 -12.56 -15.03
C ARG A 334 12.12 -11.26 -15.28
N VAL A 335 12.58 -10.18 -14.66
CA VAL A 335 12.08 -8.82 -14.86
C VAL A 335 13.25 -7.85 -15.08
N ARG A 336 13.03 -6.85 -15.93
CA ARG A 336 13.93 -5.71 -16.12
C ARG A 336 13.25 -4.42 -15.71
N LEU A 337 14.01 -3.58 -15.03
CA LEU A 337 13.54 -2.35 -14.40
C LEU A 337 14.49 -1.21 -14.77
N ARG A 338 13.98 0.01 -14.89
CA ARG A 338 14.79 1.24 -14.95
C ARG A 338 14.44 2.15 -13.79
N SER A 339 15.43 2.77 -13.16
CA SER A 339 15.17 3.82 -12.17
C SER A 339 14.57 5.05 -12.85
N LEU A 340 13.58 5.66 -12.20
CA LEU A 340 12.96 6.93 -12.62
C LEU A 340 13.49 8.15 -11.86
N VAL A 341 14.43 7.94 -10.93
CA VAL A 341 14.90 8.98 -9.99
C VAL A 341 16.43 9.02 -9.92
N GLY A 342 17.13 8.48 -10.92
CA GLY A 342 18.59 8.60 -11.03
C GLY A 342 19.40 7.51 -10.32
N GLY A 343 18.76 6.43 -9.90
CA GLY A 343 19.44 5.19 -9.50
C GLY A 343 20.00 4.40 -10.69
N PRO A 344 20.26 3.09 -10.52
CA PRO A 344 20.77 2.25 -11.60
C PRO A 344 19.86 2.33 -12.83
N GLN A 345 20.48 2.63 -13.98
CA GLN A 345 19.73 2.86 -15.23
C GLN A 345 18.99 1.62 -15.72
N GLU A 346 19.53 0.42 -15.44
CA GLU A 346 18.86 -0.84 -15.72
C GLU A 346 19.19 -1.87 -14.62
N VAL A 347 18.17 -2.56 -14.12
CA VAL A 347 18.27 -3.64 -13.13
C VAL A 347 17.56 -4.86 -13.70
N GLU A 348 18.28 -5.98 -13.75
CA GLU A 348 17.72 -7.28 -14.15
C GLU A 348 17.63 -8.20 -12.92
N LEU A 349 16.45 -8.76 -12.68
CA LEU A 349 16.18 -9.62 -11.51
C LEU A 349 15.63 -10.97 -11.95
N ASP A 350 16.24 -12.03 -11.43
CA ASP A 350 15.72 -13.40 -11.50
C ASP A 350 14.78 -13.66 -10.32
N ASP A 351 13.55 -13.18 -10.44
CA ASP A 351 12.52 -13.33 -9.40
C ASP A 351 11.22 -13.87 -9.98
N ARG A 352 10.86 -15.09 -9.57
CA ARG A 352 9.68 -15.79 -10.07
C ARG A 352 8.37 -15.14 -9.61
N LEU A 353 8.32 -14.63 -8.39
CA LEU A 353 7.10 -14.04 -7.83
C LEU A 353 6.88 -12.66 -8.44
N LEU A 354 7.89 -11.79 -8.37
CA LEU A 354 7.80 -10.44 -8.90
C LEU A 354 7.49 -10.44 -10.40
N SER A 355 8.21 -11.23 -11.21
CA SER A 355 7.96 -11.30 -12.66
C SER A 355 6.57 -11.81 -13.03
N SER A 356 5.92 -12.58 -12.16
CA SER A 356 4.54 -13.06 -12.37
C SER A 356 3.48 -12.04 -11.92
N SER A 357 3.88 -11.02 -11.15
CA SER A 357 2.98 -10.04 -10.54
C SER A 357 3.08 -8.65 -11.16
N VAL A 358 3.94 -8.45 -12.16
CA VAL A 358 4.16 -7.15 -12.81
C VAL A 358 4.06 -7.24 -14.33
N GLY A 359 3.51 -6.19 -14.93
CA GLY A 359 3.48 -5.94 -16.36
C GLY A 359 4.46 -4.84 -16.77
N ARG A 360 4.75 -4.75 -18.08
CA ARG A 360 5.51 -3.62 -18.64
C ARG A 360 4.77 -2.31 -18.35
N LEU A 361 5.51 -1.28 -17.92
CA LEU A 361 5.07 0.05 -17.46
C LEU A 361 4.47 0.12 -16.05
N ASP A 362 4.44 -0.98 -15.29
CA ASP A 362 4.15 -0.89 -13.86
C ASP A 362 5.25 -0.10 -13.13
N LEU A 363 4.85 0.65 -12.10
CA LEU A 363 5.76 1.39 -11.24
C LEU A 363 5.88 0.73 -9.88
N LEU A 364 7.12 0.62 -9.39
CA LEU A 364 7.45 -0.05 -8.14
C LEU A 364 8.35 0.84 -7.28
N ALA A 365 7.91 1.16 -6.07
CA ALA A 365 8.81 1.63 -5.03
C ALA A 365 9.39 0.40 -4.32
N ALA A 366 10.69 0.17 -4.45
CA ALA A 366 11.31 -1.05 -3.95
C ALA A 366 12.77 -0.87 -3.60
N ARG A 367 13.26 -1.82 -2.78
CA ARG A 367 14.68 -1.99 -2.49
C ARG A 367 15.12 -3.41 -2.85
N PHE A 368 16.10 -3.51 -3.73
CA PHE A 368 16.69 -4.80 -4.07
C PHE A 368 17.95 -5.04 -3.25
N LEU A 369 17.87 -5.99 -2.32
CA LEU A 369 18.94 -6.31 -1.39
C LEU A 369 19.91 -7.31 -2.03
N TRP A 370 21.20 -7.11 -1.80
CA TRP A 370 22.24 -8.06 -2.22
C TRP A 370 22.16 -9.32 -1.35
N ASP A 371 22.19 -10.52 -1.93
CA ASP A 371 22.15 -11.79 -1.17
C ASP A 371 23.53 -12.45 -1.01
N GLY A 372 24.60 -11.78 -1.44
CA GLY A 372 25.94 -12.36 -1.55
C GLY A 372 26.33 -12.72 -2.99
N THR A 373 25.34 -12.94 -3.86
CA THR A 373 25.56 -13.35 -5.26
C THR A 373 24.90 -12.43 -6.28
N ARG A 374 23.71 -11.89 -5.97
CA ARG A 374 22.92 -11.01 -6.84
C ARG A 374 21.97 -10.13 -6.04
N ALA A 375 21.37 -9.14 -6.71
CA ALA A 375 20.26 -8.38 -6.15
C ALA A 375 18.97 -9.22 -6.11
N ARG A 376 18.18 -9.07 -5.06
CA ARG A 376 16.96 -9.84 -4.79
C ARG A 376 15.87 -8.94 -4.20
N ALA A 377 14.62 -9.24 -4.51
CA ALA A 377 13.47 -8.69 -3.80
C ALA A 377 13.22 -9.48 -2.49
N LEU A 378 14.17 -9.40 -1.55
CA LEU A 378 14.00 -10.00 -0.21
C LEU A 378 12.96 -9.23 0.61
N GLY A 379 12.99 -7.90 0.48
CA GLY A 379 12.05 -6.98 1.07
C GLY A 379 10.77 -6.80 0.24
N ALA A 380 9.94 -5.86 0.67
CA ALA A 380 8.71 -5.56 -0.05
C ALA A 380 8.96 -4.70 -1.29
N ALA A 381 8.14 -4.92 -2.31
CA ALA A 381 7.93 -3.96 -3.41
C ALA A 381 6.52 -3.41 -3.27
N ALA A 382 6.35 -2.10 -3.40
CA ALA A 382 5.05 -1.47 -3.42
C ALA A 382 4.72 -0.94 -4.80
N TRP A 383 3.50 -1.23 -5.24
CA TRP A 383 2.99 -0.74 -6.50
C TRP A 383 2.59 0.72 -6.34
N VAL A 384 3.06 1.53 -7.27
CA VAL A 384 2.66 2.93 -7.39
C VAL A 384 1.76 3.02 -8.62
N ASN A 385 0.59 3.64 -8.47
CA ASN A 385 -0.26 3.88 -9.63
C ASN A 385 0.50 4.77 -10.61
N ARG A 386 0.52 4.39 -11.89
CA ARG A 386 1.26 5.13 -12.92
C ARG A 386 0.79 6.58 -13.04
N GLU A 387 -0.48 6.84 -12.77
CA GLU A 387 -1.03 8.19 -12.75
C GLU A 387 -0.40 9.08 -11.67
N ASP A 388 0.08 8.48 -10.59
CA ASP A 388 0.78 9.16 -9.51
C ASP A 388 2.30 9.23 -9.72
N ARG A 389 2.83 8.86 -10.89
CA ARG A 389 4.28 8.86 -11.20
C ARG A 389 4.98 10.15 -10.78
N ARG A 390 4.40 11.31 -11.13
CA ARG A 390 4.99 12.63 -10.83
C ARG A 390 5.03 12.88 -9.32
N GLU A 391 3.96 12.54 -8.62
CA GLU A 391 3.89 12.69 -7.16
C GLU A 391 4.84 11.73 -6.46
N ALA A 392 4.99 10.51 -6.98
CA ALA A 392 6.01 9.57 -6.55
C ALA A 392 7.41 10.16 -6.72
N GLN A 393 7.76 10.66 -7.92
CA GLN A 393 9.07 11.23 -8.21
C GLN A 393 9.42 12.43 -7.28
N LYS A 394 8.43 13.24 -6.88
CA LYS A 394 8.65 14.33 -5.90
C LYS A 394 9.15 13.83 -4.54
N LEU A 395 8.75 12.63 -4.12
CA LEU A 395 9.25 12.00 -2.89
C LEU A 395 10.73 11.59 -2.99
N PHE A 396 11.27 11.49 -4.20
CA PHE A 396 12.66 11.14 -4.52
C PHE A 396 13.38 12.29 -5.24
N SER A 397 13.10 13.53 -4.86
CA SER A 397 13.64 14.73 -5.54
C SER A 397 15.18 14.79 -5.56
N ASP A 398 15.83 14.23 -4.54
CA ASP A 398 17.29 14.10 -4.45
C ASP A 398 17.82 12.73 -4.91
N GLY A 399 16.97 11.95 -5.58
CA GLY A 399 17.24 10.60 -6.08
C GLY A 399 16.84 9.48 -5.10
N PRO A 400 17.41 8.26 -5.25
CA PRO A 400 17.07 7.12 -4.38
C PRO A 400 17.30 7.44 -2.90
N VAL A 401 16.30 7.13 -2.07
CA VAL A 401 16.26 7.52 -0.65
C VAL A 401 16.87 6.43 0.22
N ARG A 402 17.89 6.78 1.01
CA ARG A 402 18.52 5.87 1.97
C ARG A 402 17.67 5.71 3.25
N PRO A 403 17.82 4.59 3.97
CA PRO A 403 17.27 4.44 5.32
C PRO A 403 17.55 5.61 6.23
N ASP A 404 16.51 6.10 6.90
CA ASP A 404 16.65 7.13 7.93
C ASP A 404 15.55 7.00 9.00
N ALA A 405 15.95 6.46 10.16
CA ALA A 405 15.08 6.30 11.32
C ALA A 405 14.65 7.63 11.95
N ALA A 406 15.48 8.67 11.87
CA ALA A 406 15.10 10.00 12.36
C ALA A 406 14.05 10.63 11.45
N ALA A 407 14.21 10.51 10.13
CA ALA A 407 13.24 11.00 9.16
C ALA A 407 11.88 10.33 9.32
N LEU A 408 11.82 9.01 9.57
CA LEU A 408 10.54 8.32 9.81
C LEU A 408 9.74 8.95 10.95
N VAL A 409 10.41 9.25 12.08
CA VAL A 409 9.75 9.85 13.25
C VAL A 409 9.21 11.24 12.92
N ALA A 410 9.96 12.01 12.11
CA ALA A 410 9.63 13.37 11.68
C ALA A 410 8.60 13.45 10.53
N GLY A 411 7.99 12.33 10.09
CA GLY A 411 7.04 12.34 8.97
C GLY A 411 7.71 12.44 7.60
N GLY A 412 8.94 11.95 7.48
CA GLY A 412 9.75 11.96 6.26
C GLY A 412 9.28 10.94 5.21
N PHE A 413 10.23 10.31 4.53
CA PHE A 413 9.95 9.49 3.34
C PHE A 413 8.99 8.31 3.61
N ALA A 414 9.25 7.49 4.63
CA ALA A 414 8.51 6.24 4.89
C ALA A 414 6.99 6.42 5.10
N PRO A 415 6.51 7.37 5.93
CA PRO A 415 5.07 7.67 6.01
C PRO A 415 4.48 8.18 4.69
N ARG A 416 5.19 9.05 3.97
CA ARG A 416 4.70 9.67 2.74
C ARG A 416 4.58 8.69 1.56
N ILE A 417 5.50 7.74 1.44
CA ILE A 417 5.40 6.70 0.41
C ILE A 417 4.23 5.76 0.71
N LEU A 418 4.00 5.40 1.98
CA LEU A 418 2.81 4.62 2.36
C LEU A 418 1.53 5.38 2.04
N GLU A 419 1.45 6.67 2.34
CA GLU A 419 0.29 7.51 1.97
C GLU A 419 0.07 7.57 0.46
N LEU A 420 1.13 7.55 -0.34
CA LEU A 420 1.02 7.49 -1.80
C LEU A 420 0.48 6.13 -2.29
N ILE A 421 0.96 5.02 -1.72
CA ILE A 421 0.59 3.65 -2.13
C ILE A 421 -0.81 3.29 -1.64
N VAL A 422 -1.12 3.66 -0.40
CA VAL A 422 -2.36 3.33 0.31
C VAL A 422 -3.46 4.31 -0.06
N GLY A 423 -3.07 5.54 -0.42
CA GLY A 423 -3.96 6.65 -0.64
C GLY A 423 -4.99 6.32 -1.69
N ASP A 424 -6.20 6.02 -1.23
CA ASP A 424 -7.38 6.23 -2.03
C ASP A 424 -7.54 7.74 -2.22
N ARG A 425 -6.92 8.25 -3.29
CA ARG A 425 -7.12 9.65 -3.68
C ARG A 425 -8.51 9.88 -4.25
N THR A 426 -9.46 8.94 -4.23
CA THR A 426 -10.89 9.30 -4.38
C THR A 426 -11.39 10.10 -3.18
N GLY A 427 -10.74 11.23 -2.90
CA GLY A 427 -11.45 12.36 -2.34
C GLY A 427 -12.71 12.64 -3.17
N PRO A 428 -13.69 13.32 -2.56
CA PRO A 428 -14.97 13.56 -3.21
C PRO A 428 -14.75 14.14 -4.60
N ILE A 429 -15.23 13.43 -5.62
CA ILE A 429 -15.15 13.88 -7.00
C ILE A 429 -16.27 14.89 -7.20
N GLU A 430 -15.98 16.16 -7.35
CA GLU A 430 -16.98 17.13 -7.78
C GLU A 430 -17.13 17.00 -9.30
N LEU A 431 -18.25 16.43 -9.77
CA LEU A 431 -18.55 16.41 -11.19
C LEU A 431 -19.15 17.77 -11.56
N VAL A 432 -18.50 18.46 -12.49
CA VAL A 432 -18.96 19.73 -13.03
C VAL A 432 -19.15 19.65 -14.54
N ASN A 433 -19.94 20.54 -15.12
CA ASN A 433 -20.02 20.71 -16.56
C ASN A 433 -18.97 21.73 -17.06
N LEU A 434 -18.95 22.02 -18.36
CA LEU A 434 -18.04 23.00 -19.00
C LEU A 434 -18.24 24.41 -18.49
N ASP A 435 -19.46 24.74 -18.07
CA ASP A 435 -19.79 26.03 -17.47
C ASP A 435 -19.38 26.11 -15.99
N GLN A 436 -18.65 25.10 -15.47
CA GLN A 436 -18.20 24.97 -14.08
C GLN A 436 -19.33 24.87 -13.07
N GLU A 437 -20.52 24.47 -13.51
CA GLU A 437 -21.67 24.21 -12.65
C GLU A 437 -21.69 22.74 -12.21
N GLU A 438 -22.26 22.48 -11.03
CA GLU A 438 -22.47 21.12 -10.53
C GLU A 438 -23.27 20.29 -11.56
N TYR A 439 -22.78 19.09 -11.89
CA TYR A 439 -23.46 18.20 -12.81
C TYR A 439 -24.80 17.74 -12.22
N ARG A 440 -25.89 18.00 -12.95
CA ARG A 440 -27.24 17.53 -12.61
C ARG A 440 -27.94 16.98 -13.84
N LEU A 441 -28.48 15.76 -13.78
CA LEU A 441 -29.32 15.28 -14.87
C LEU A 441 -30.68 15.96 -14.79
N CYS A 442 -30.94 16.89 -15.69
CA CYS A 442 -32.19 17.61 -15.80
C CYS A 442 -32.98 17.03 -16.98
N ASN A 443 -34.24 16.65 -16.73
CA ASN A 443 -35.19 16.31 -17.78
C ASN A 443 -36.43 17.19 -17.65
N THR A 444 -36.93 17.72 -18.77
CA THR A 444 -38.27 18.30 -18.82
C THR A 444 -39.07 17.75 -20.00
N VAL A 445 -40.39 17.81 -19.92
CA VAL A 445 -41.29 17.50 -21.03
C VAL A 445 -42.17 18.71 -21.30
N LEU A 446 -42.12 19.19 -22.54
CA LEU A 446 -42.90 20.32 -23.03
C LEU A 446 -44.02 19.81 -23.95
N ALA A 447 -45.26 20.19 -23.67
CA ALA A 447 -46.37 19.99 -24.60
C ALA A 447 -46.35 21.06 -25.69
N LEU A 448 -46.54 20.62 -26.93
CA LEU A 448 -46.62 21.49 -28.10
C LEU A 448 -48.06 21.57 -28.62
N PRO A 449 -48.51 22.73 -29.15
CA PRO A 449 -49.86 22.93 -29.66
C PRO A 449 -50.12 22.21 -30.98
N ASP A 450 -49.31 22.49 -32.02
CA ASP A 450 -49.24 21.72 -33.27
C ASP A 450 -47.87 21.05 -33.34
N VAL A 451 -47.90 19.73 -33.24
CA VAL A 451 -46.72 18.90 -33.03
C VAL A 451 -45.77 18.94 -34.23
N TYR A 452 -46.29 19.03 -35.46
CA TYR A 452 -45.48 18.98 -36.68
C TYR A 452 -44.91 20.35 -37.05
N GLU A 453 -45.76 21.38 -37.03
CA GLU A 453 -45.34 22.76 -37.32
C GLU A 453 -44.34 23.27 -36.27
N SER A 454 -44.57 22.94 -35.01
CA SER A 454 -43.65 23.29 -33.91
C SER A 454 -42.29 22.63 -34.08
N TRP A 455 -42.24 21.37 -34.54
CA TRP A 455 -40.97 20.67 -34.76
C TRP A 455 -40.21 21.26 -35.96
N ILE A 456 -40.90 21.56 -37.06
CA ILE A 456 -40.30 22.25 -38.22
C ILE A 456 -39.70 23.60 -37.79
N ALA A 457 -40.45 24.41 -37.04
CA ALA A 457 -39.98 25.71 -36.57
C ALA A 457 -38.72 25.63 -35.69
N LEU A 458 -38.53 24.53 -34.95
CA LEU A 458 -37.31 24.29 -34.16
C LEU A 458 -36.13 23.85 -35.03
N ILE A 459 -36.37 23.09 -36.10
CA ILE A 459 -35.32 22.66 -37.04
C ILE A 459 -34.79 23.84 -37.87
N GLU A 460 -35.61 24.85 -38.18
CA GLU A 460 -35.22 25.99 -39.02
C GLU A 460 -33.99 26.75 -38.52
N ASP A 461 -33.74 26.75 -37.21
CA ASP A 461 -32.58 27.40 -36.57
C ASP A 461 -31.35 26.48 -36.46
N CYS A 462 -31.47 25.21 -36.86
CA CYS A 462 -30.37 24.26 -36.81
C CYS A 462 -29.37 24.51 -37.94
N GLU A 463 -28.10 24.43 -37.60
CA GLU A 463 -27.02 24.51 -38.58
C GLU A 463 -27.05 23.29 -39.52
N PRO A 464 -26.75 23.48 -40.82
CA PRO A 464 -26.84 22.41 -41.79
C PRO A 464 -25.78 21.33 -41.53
N VAL A 465 -26.08 20.11 -41.97
CA VAL A 465 -25.13 18.99 -41.99
C VAL A 465 -23.87 19.42 -42.76
N PRO A 466 -22.66 19.02 -42.32
CA PRO A 466 -21.41 19.39 -43.00
C PRO A 466 -21.46 19.08 -44.52
N ASP A 467 -21.29 20.10 -45.34
CA ASP A 467 -21.13 19.99 -46.80
C ASP A 467 -19.79 20.64 -47.24
N PRO A 468 -18.84 19.88 -47.83
CA PRO A 468 -18.89 18.44 -48.05
C PRO A 468 -18.88 17.63 -46.75
N PRO A 469 -19.37 16.38 -46.76
CA PRO A 469 -19.35 15.49 -45.60
C PRO A 469 -17.95 15.33 -45.02
N LEU A 470 -17.84 15.26 -43.69
CA LEU A 470 -16.59 15.03 -43.00
C LEU A 470 -15.98 13.68 -43.42
N ARG A 471 -14.66 13.66 -43.64
CA ARG A 471 -13.92 12.45 -44.06
C ARG A 471 -12.66 12.19 -43.25
N ASP A 472 -12.15 13.20 -42.55
CA ASP A 472 -10.92 13.13 -41.77
C ASP A 472 -10.89 14.22 -40.68
N LEU A 473 -9.81 14.22 -39.90
CA LEU A 473 -9.56 15.20 -38.85
C LEU A 473 -9.47 16.64 -39.39
N ASN A 474 -8.87 16.87 -40.56
CA ASN A 474 -8.68 18.22 -41.09
C ASN A 474 -10.00 18.84 -41.51
N GLY A 475 -10.87 18.07 -42.15
CA GLY A 475 -12.24 18.47 -42.45
C GLY A 475 -13.03 18.79 -41.19
N TYR A 476 -12.87 18.00 -40.13
CA TYR A 476 -13.52 18.26 -38.83
C TYR A 476 -13.05 19.58 -38.21
N LEU A 477 -11.75 19.88 -38.22
CA LEU A 477 -11.24 21.15 -37.67
C LEU A 477 -11.65 22.36 -38.49
N ALA A 478 -11.61 22.26 -39.82
CA ALA A 478 -12.08 23.34 -40.69
C ALA A 478 -13.59 23.57 -40.53
N PHE A 479 -14.35 22.52 -40.24
CA PHE A 479 -15.74 22.66 -39.81
C PHE A 479 -15.81 23.34 -38.43
N HIS A 480 -15.05 22.85 -37.44
CA HIS A 480 -14.98 23.45 -36.10
C HIS A 480 -14.68 24.94 -36.14
N GLU A 481 -13.67 25.40 -36.87
CA GLU A 481 -13.31 26.82 -36.97
C GLU A 481 -14.44 27.71 -37.51
N ARG A 482 -15.27 27.20 -38.43
CA ARG A 482 -16.35 27.97 -39.09
C ARG A 482 -17.62 28.10 -38.28
N MET A 483 -17.90 27.15 -37.38
CA MET A 483 -19.14 27.16 -36.59
C MET A 483 -19.14 28.32 -35.57
N PRO A 484 -20.28 28.76 -35.04
CA PRO A 484 -20.31 29.64 -33.87
C PRO A 484 -19.99 28.87 -32.58
N ASP A 485 -19.73 29.57 -31.47
CA ASP A 485 -19.37 28.96 -30.18
C ASP A 485 -20.47 28.07 -29.59
N ARG A 486 -21.73 28.41 -29.89
CA ARG A 486 -22.91 27.59 -29.60
C ARG A 486 -23.85 27.59 -30.80
N PHE A 487 -24.37 26.44 -31.16
CA PHE A 487 -25.35 26.27 -32.23
C PHE A 487 -26.29 25.10 -31.95
N LEU A 488 -27.41 25.07 -32.64
CA LEU A 488 -28.29 23.91 -32.69
C LEU A 488 -27.92 23.02 -33.87
N TRP A 489 -27.99 21.71 -33.66
CA TRP A 489 -27.76 20.73 -34.71
C TRP A 489 -28.87 19.69 -34.72
N PHE A 490 -29.34 19.31 -35.90
CA PHE A 490 -30.39 18.30 -36.08
C PHE A 490 -29.82 17.05 -36.75
N ASP A 491 -29.96 15.90 -36.10
CA ASP A 491 -29.40 14.62 -36.56
C ASP A 491 -30.37 13.80 -37.42
N GLY A 492 -31.61 14.26 -37.54
CA GLY A 492 -32.74 13.56 -38.18
C GLY A 492 -33.81 13.10 -37.19
N GLU A 493 -33.48 13.01 -35.90
CA GLU A 493 -34.34 12.51 -34.82
C GLU A 493 -34.33 13.46 -33.59
N HIS A 494 -33.20 14.09 -33.30
CA HIS A 494 -32.95 14.94 -32.15
C HIS A 494 -32.36 16.29 -32.55
N ILE A 495 -32.66 17.34 -31.78
CA ILE A 495 -31.95 18.63 -31.86
C ILE A 495 -30.99 18.72 -30.66
N GLU A 496 -29.71 18.95 -30.93
CA GLU A 496 -28.67 19.08 -29.91
C GLU A 496 -28.16 20.52 -29.85
N LEU A 497 -28.09 21.08 -28.64
CA LEU A 497 -27.35 22.30 -28.38
C LEU A 497 -25.87 21.96 -28.24
N VAL A 498 -25.08 22.37 -29.22
CA VAL A 498 -23.65 22.06 -29.30
C VAL A 498 -22.83 23.26 -28.85
N GLY A 499 -21.80 23.02 -28.04
CA GLY A 499 -20.83 24.02 -27.60
C GLY A 499 -19.41 23.70 -28.07
N LYS A 500 -18.63 24.74 -28.36
CA LYS A 500 -17.19 24.63 -28.64
C LYS A 500 -16.35 24.70 -27.38
N LEU A 501 -15.26 23.94 -27.38
CA LEU A 501 -14.10 24.17 -26.53
C LEU A 501 -12.95 24.81 -27.32
N GLU A 502 -12.07 25.54 -26.62
CA GLU A 502 -10.86 26.18 -27.17
C GLU A 502 -9.91 25.19 -27.87
N ASN A 503 -10.04 23.88 -27.61
CA ASN A 503 -9.17 22.83 -28.08
C ASN A 503 -9.69 22.08 -29.33
N GLY A 504 -10.55 22.72 -30.13
CA GLY A 504 -11.03 22.14 -31.39
C GLY A 504 -12.02 20.99 -31.22
N SER A 505 -12.68 20.87 -30.06
CA SER A 505 -13.73 19.87 -29.81
C SER A 505 -15.11 20.50 -29.65
N PHE A 506 -16.14 19.68 -29.91
CA PHE A 506 -17.53 20.01 -29.65
C PHE A 506 -18.10 19.11 -28.56
N HIS A 507 -19.04 19.65 -27.79
CA HIS A 507 -19.75 18.95 -26.73
C HIS A 507 -21.25 19.21 -26.83
N ASN A 508 -22.05 18.18 -26.58
CA ASN A 508 -23.49 18.29 -26.46
C ASN A 508 -23.81 18.85 -25.06
N LEU A 509 -24.37 20.06 -25.06
CA LEU A 509 -24.79 20.80 -23.87
C LEU A 509 -26.24 20.48 -23.46
N GLY A 510 -27.02 19.90 -24.38
CA GLY A 510 -28.38 19.43 -24.13
C GLY A 510 -29.06 18.91 -25.40
N THR A 511 -30.04 18.05 -25.22
CA THR A 511 -30.77 17.38 -26.31
C THR A 511 -32.27 17.63 -26.20
N LEU A 512 -32.90 17.88 -27.34
CA LEU A 512 -34.34 17.90 -27.56
C LEU A 512 -34.71 16.64 -28.36
N GLU A 513 -35.54 15.79 -27.76
CA GLU A 513 -36.02 14.53 -28.33
C GLU A 513 -37.52 14.64 -28.55
N PHE A 514 -37.96 14.41 -29.78
CA PHE A 514 -39.36 14.55 -30.16
C PHE A 514 -40.13 13.24 -30.02
N ASP A 515 -41.22 13.27 -29.26
CA ASP A 515 -42.18 12.17 -29.18
C ASP A 515 -43.46 12.55 -29.94
N GLY A 516 -43.47 12.23 -31.23
CA GLY A 516 -44.58 12.54 -32.12
C GLY A 516 -45.89 11.80 -31.77
N LEU A 517 -45.83 10.68 -31.04
CA LEU A 517 -47.03 9.96 -30.60
C LEU A 517 -47.69 10.64 -29.40
N ALA A 518 -46.89 11.19 -28.50
CA ALA A 518 -47.37 11.90 -27.31
C ALA A 518 -47.58 13.41 -27.55
N GLY A 519 -47.07 13.97 -28.65
CA GLY A 519 -47.19 15.39 -28.97
C GLY A 519 -46.35 16.28 -28.05
N VAL A 520 -45.19 15.78 -27.62
CA VAL A 520 -44.33 16.46 -26.66
C VAL A 520 -42.87 16.46 -27.13
N VAL A 521 -42.10 17.40 -26.60
CA VAL A 521 -40.64 17.39 -26.71
C VAL A 521 -40.05 17.16 -25.33
N LYS A 522 -39.13 16.22 -25.25
CA LYS A 522 -38.33 15.97 -24.06
C LYS A 522 -37.03 16.73 -24.18
N VAL A 523 -36.70 17.52 -23.16
CA VAL A 523 -35.43 18.23 -23.05
C VAL A 523 -34.58 17.53 -22.01
N THR A 524 -33.33 17.24 -22.34
CA THR A 524 -32.36 16.62 -21.42
C THR A 524 -31.09 17.48 -21.38
N THR A 525 -30.64 17.84 -20.18
CA THR A 525 -29.37 18.59 -19.98
C THR A 525 -28.64 18.08 -18.75
N ASN A 526 -27.37 18.47 -18.62
CA ASN A 526 -26.57 18.24 -17.42
C ASN A 526 -26.47 19.46 -16.48
N SER A 527 -27.32 20.47 -16.69
CA SER A 527 -27.46 21.64 -15.82
C SER A 527 -28.82 22.32 -15.97
N GLU A 528 -29.31 22.89 -14.87
CA GLU A 528 -30.53 23.69 -14.83
C GLU A 528 -30.42 24.98 -15.64
N SER A 529 -29.23 25.58 -15.74
CA SER A 529 -29.04 26.80 -16.54
C SER A 529 -29.17 26.50 -18.03
N ARG A 530 -28.54 25.42 -18.51
CA ARG A 530 -28.68 24.90 -19.88
C ARG A 530 -30.11 24.47 -20.18
N MET A 531 -30.81 23.89 -19.20
CA MET A 531 -32.22 23.55 -19.32
C MET A 531 -33.07 24.81 -19.57
N ALA A 532 -32.83 25.87 -18.81
CA ALA A 532 -33.53 27.13 -18.99
C ALA A 532 -33.29 27.72 -20.40
N VAL A 533 -32.05 27.68 -20.89
CA VAL A 533 -31.71 28.13 -22.25
C VAL A 533 -32.50 27.36 -23.31
N LEU A 534 -32.55 26.03 -23.23
CA LEU A 534 -33.28 25.21 -24.20
C LEU A 534 -34.80 25.41 -24.11
N ILE A 535 -35.36 25.57 -22.92
CA ILE A 535 -36.80 25.85 -22.75
C ILE A 535 -37.16 27.20 -23.35
N GLU A 536 -36.36 28.24 -23.11
CA GLU A 536 -36.61 29.57 -23.68
C GLU A 536 -36.48 29.54 -25.20
N LEU A 537 -35.50 28.83 -25.75
CA LEU A 537 -35.37 28.62 -27.19
C LEU A 537 -36.63 27.98 -27.79
N VAL A 538 -37.19 26.96 -27.12
CA VAL A 538 -38.46 26.35 -27.57
C VAL A 538 -39.60 27.36 -27.54
N ARG A 539 -39.67 28.21 -26.50
CA ARG A 539 -40.73 29.22 -26.35
C ARG A 539 -40.63 30.38 -27.32
N GLU A 540 -39.43 30.76 -27.74
CA GLU A 540 -39.23 31.79 -28.76
C GLU A 540 -39.88 31.40 -30.10
N ARG A 541 -39.89 30.09 -30.42
CA ARG A 541 -40.51 29.55 -31.64
C ARG A 541 -41.94 29.07 -31.43
N VAL A 542 -42.23 28.57 -30.24
CA VAL A 542 -43.52 27.98 -29.87
C VAL A 542 -43.96 28.60 -28.55
N ALA A 543 -44.47 29.83 -28.60
CA ALA A 543 -44.85 30.61 -27.41
C ALA A 543 -45.86 29.90 -26.49
N GLU A 544 -46.66 28.98 -27.05
CA GLU A 544 -47.67 28.20 -26.35
C GLU A 544 -47.11 26.90 -25.72
N ALA A 545 -45.81 26.62 -25.88
CA ALA A 545 -45.16 25.44 -25.31
C ALA A 545 -45.27 25.43 -23.78
N LYS A 546 -45.89 24.37 -23.25
CA LYS A 546 -46.18 24.26 -21.81
C LYS A 546 -45.35 23.17 -21.16
N GLU A 547 -44.62 23.53 -20.11
CA GLU A 547 -43.90 22.57 -19.29
C GLU A 547 -44.88 21.69 -18.50
N LEU A 548 -44.80 20.37 -18.72
CA LEU A 548 -45.67 19.38 -18.08
C LEU A 548 -45.05 18.80 -16.82
N ARG A 549 -43.76 18.44 -16.89
CA ARG A 549 -43.02 17.85 -15.77
C ARG A 549 -41.55 18.19 -15.89
N ARG A 550 -40.90 18.42 -14.74
CA ARG A 550 -39.46 18.58 -14.61
C ARG A 550 -38.92 17.60 -13.59
N THR A 551 -37.80 16.98 -13.89
CA THR A 551 -36.98 16.25 -12.91
C THR A 551 -35.56 16.77 -12.95
N VAL A 552 -34.96 16.93 -11.78
CA VAL A 552 -33.55 17.28 -11.59
C VAL A 552 -32.99 16.26 -10.62
N GLN A 553 -31.91 15.60 -11.02
CA GLN A 553 -31.27 14.57 -10.21
C GLN A 553 -29.80 14.91 -10.01
N SER A 554 -29.33 14.89 -8.76
CA SER A 554 -27.92 15.00 -8.44
C SER A 554 -27.16 13.74 -8.84
N VAL A 555 -25.83 13.82 -8.90
CA VAL A 555 -24.97 12.65 -9.12
C VAL A 555 -25.26 11.55 -8.10
N GLU A 556 -25.43 11.92 -6.83
CA GLU A 556 -25.68 10.97 -5.73
C GLU A 556 -27.03 10.26 -5.87
N GLU A 557 -28.05 10.96 -6.38
CA GLU A 557 -29.36 10.35 -6.66
C GLU A 557 -29.31 9.39 -7.86
N LEU A 558 -28.42 9.64 -8.83
CA LEU A 558 -28.24 8.79 -10.02
C LEU A 558 -27.40 7.55 -9.73
N THR A 559 -26.30 7.70 -8.98
CA THR A 559 -25.33 6.63 -8.73
C THR A 559 -25.56 5.89 -7.41
N GLY A 560 -26.46 6.39 -6.56
CA GLY A 560 -26.53 6.00 -5.16
C GLY A 560 -25.40 6.64 -4.33
N PRO A 561 -25.37 6.37 -3.01
CA PRO A 561 -24.31 6.89 -2.14
C PRO A 561 -22.95 6.48 -2.68
N ARG A 562 -22.05 7.45 -2.83
CA ARG A 562 -20.71 7.24 -3.38
C ARG A 562 -19.97 6.19 -2.54
N VAL A 563 -19.62 5.08 -3.17
CA VAL A 563 -18.79 4.00 -2.57
C VAL A 563 -17.34 4.46 -2.35
N THR A 564 -16.98 5.69 -2.75
CA THR A 564 -15.61 6.22 -2.75
C THR A 564 -15.08 6.61 -1.39
N GLU A 565 -15.92 6.69 -0.36
CA GLU A 565 -15.39 6.61 0.99
C GLU A 565 -15.31 5.14 1.37
N ARG A 566 -14.12 4.55 1.29
CA ARG A 566 -13.76 3.54 2.27
C ARG A 566 -13.77 4.22 3.64
N THR A 567 -14.96 4.46 4.18
CA THR A 567 -15.13 5.08 5.48
C THR A 567 -14.45 4.15 6.47
N LEU A 568 -13.29 4.57 6.98
CA LEU A 568 -12.58 3.79 7.97
C LEU A 568 -13.54 3.51 9.12
N SER A 569 -13.59 2.26 9.56
CA SER A 569 -14.35 1.92 10.76
C SER A 569 -13.83 2.74 11.95
N GLU A 570 -14.67 2.99 12.95
CA GLU A 570 -14.28 3.79 14.12
C GLU A 570 -13.02 3.25 14.79
N SER A 571 -12.85 1.92 14.84
CA SER A 571 -11.64 1.28 15.32
C SER A 571 -10.37 1.63 14.53
N ALA A 572 -10.44 1.82 13.21
CA ALA A 572 -9.30 2.27 12.42
C ALA A 572 -8.97 3.75 12.68
N ARG A 573 -9.99 4.59 12.83
CA ARG A 573 -9.82 6.02 13.18
C ARG A 573 -9.15 6.18 14.53
N THR A 574 -9.57 5.39 15.54
CA THR A 574 -8.93 5.36 16.86
C THR A 574 -7.46 4.96 16.76
N ILE A 575 -7.13 3.89 16.03
CA ILE A 575 -5.72 3.47 15.88
C ILE A 575 -4.89 4.58 15.24
N ARG A 576 -5.37 5.16 14.12
CA ARG A 576 -4.71 6.29 13.45
C ARG A 576 -4.45 7.45 14.40
N ARG A 577 -5.48 7.90 15.12
CA ARG A 577 -5.38 8.96 16.13
C ARG A 577 -4.35 8.65 17.21
N ARG A 578 -4.37 7.44 17.80
CA ARG A 578 -3.43 7.03 18.85
C ARG A 578 -1.98 7.06 18.37
N HIS A 579 -1.73 6.72 17.10
CA HIS A 579 -0.40 6.79 16.49
C HIS A 579 -0.03 8.17 15.92
N GLY A 580 -0.87 9.19 16.10
CA GLY A 580 -0.64 10.53 15.56
C GLY A 580 -0.71 10.61 14.03
N VAL A 581 -1.45 9.69 13.41
CA VAL A 581 -1.69 9.64 11.97
C VAL A 581 -3.02 10.32 11.68
N GLU A 582 -3.00 11.65 11.48
CA GLU A 582 -4.18 12.36 10.99
C GLU A 582 -4.24 12.21 9.46
N ALA A 583 -5.31 11.61 8.96
CA ALA A 583 -5.56 11.64 7.52
C ALA A 583 -6.00 13.06 7.18
N ALA A 584 -5.20 13.77 6.38
CA ALA A 584 -5.68 14.98 5.73
C ALA A 584 -6.96 14.62 4.94
N ALA A 585 -8.01 15.42 5.06
CA ALA A 585 -9.16 15.26 4.19
C ALA A 585 -8.65 15.36 2.73
N PRO A 586 -8.90 14.36 1.89
CA PRO A 586 -8.44 14.42 0.51
C PRO A 586 -9.08 15.63 -0.16
N GLU A 587 -8.29 16.44 -0.88
CA GLU A 587 -8.84 17.58 -1.62
C GLU A 587 -9.89 17.09 -2.64
N PRO A 588 -11.04 17.76 -2.74
CA PRO A 588 -12.04 17.42 -3.73
C PRO A 588 -11.45 17.59 -5.13
N ARG A 589 -11.60 16.57 -5.98
CA ARG A 589 -11.15 16.62 -7.36
C ARG A 589 -12.32 17.03 -8.23
N ARG A 590 -12.20 18.17 -8.92
CA ARG A 590 -13.18 18.60 -9.92
C ARG A 590 -12.90 17.88 -11.24
N LEU A 591 -13.87 17.10 -11.70
CA LEU A 591 -13.84 16.48 -13.01
C LEU A 591 -14.94 17.09 -13.86
N VAL A 592 -14.56 17.61 -15.04
CA VAL A 592 -15.51 18.06 -16.04
C VAL A 592 -16.11 16.82 -16.71
N PHE A 593 -17.43 16.65 -16.64
CA PHE A 593 -18.15 15.54 -17.26
C PHE A 593 -19.16 16.08 -18.27
N GLU A 594 -18.95 15.69 -19.53
CA GLU A 594 -19.71 16.16 -20.69
C GLU A 594 -19.87 15.08 -21.73
N ASN A 595 -20.87 15.28 -22.59
CA ASN A 595 -21.12 14.43 -23.73
C ASN A 595 -20.35 14.96 -24.95
N TYR A 596 -19.35 14.20 -25.40
CA TYR A 596 -18.61 14.55 -26.61
C TYR A 596 -19.52 14.52 -27.84
N PHE A 597 -19.44 15.55 -28.68
CA PHE A 597 -20.24 15.67 -29.89
C PHE A 597 -19.37 15.55 -31.15
N LEU A 598 -19.85 14.75 -32.11
CA LEU A 598 -19.34 14.73 -33.47
C LEU A 598 -20.51 14.85 -34.46
N PRO A 599 -20.43 15.77 -35.44
CA PRO A 599 -21.46 15.92 -36.47
C PRO A 599 -21.30 14.83 -37.54
N LEU A 600 -21.46 13.58 -37.11
CA LEU A 600 -21.37 12.37 -37.94
C LEU A 600 -22.65 11.56 -37.76
N GLY A 601 -23.11 10.92 -38.84
CA GLY A 601 -24.20 9.95 -38.74
C GLY A 601 -23.80 8.67 -37.98
N PRO A 602 -24.78 7.87 -37.52
CA PRO A 602 -24.57 6.69 -36.67
C PRO A 602 -23.70 5.58 -37.31
N ASP A 603 -23.62 5.53 -38.64
CA ASP A 603 -22.95 4.44 -39.39
C ASP A 603 -21.44 4.64 -39.60
N GLN A 604 -20.78 5.55 -38.86
CA GLN A 604 -19.37 5.91 -39.08
C GLN A 604 -18.45 5.76 -37.84
N PRO A 605 -18.46 4.63 -37.13
CA PRO A 605 -17.70 4.46 -35.89
C PRO A 605 -16.17 4.54 -36.08
N ALA A 606 -15.65 4.09 -37.22
CA ALA A 606 -14.22 4.17 -37.52
C ALA A 606 -13.75 5.62 -37.73
N LEU A 607 -14.56 6.44 -38.42
CA LEU A 607 -14.26 7.85 -38.63
C LEU A 607 -14.39 8.63 -37.32
N SER A 608 -15.43 8.34 -36.54
CA SER A 608 -15.63 8.92 -35.20
C SER A 608 -14.42 8.66 -34.29
N ALA A 609 -13.95 7.40 -34.24
CA ALA A 609 -12.76 7.04 -33.49
C ALA A 609 -11.50 7.74 -34.01
N HIS A 610 -11.33 7.84 -35.34
CA HIS A 610 -10.19 8.52 -35.96
C HIS A 610 -10.14 10.02 -35.65
N ILE A 611 -11.27 10.73 -35.76
CA ILE A 611 -11.36 12.15 -35.42
C ILE A 611 -11.12 12.36 -33.93
N SER A 612 -11.79 11.59 -33.07
CA SER A 612 -11.64 11.68 -31.62
C SER A 612 -10.18 11.49 -31.19
N ARG A 613 -9.53 10.45 -31.72
CA ARG A 613 -8.12 10.17 -31.46
C ARG A 613 -7.20 11.29 -31.96
N GLY A 614 -7.46 11.81 -33.16
CA GLY A 614 -6.70 12.90 -33.75
C GLY A 614 -6.80 14.20 -32.94
N THR A 615 -8.00 14.56 -32.49
CA THR A 615 -8.25 15.72 -31.63
C THR A 615 -7.55 15.56 -30.28
N LEU A 616 -7.68 14.40 -29.63
CA LEU A 616 -6.98 14.11 -28.37
C LEU A 616 -5.45 14.18 -28.52
N THR A 617 -4.92 13.66 -29.63
CA THR A 617 -3.47 13.68 -29.93
C THR A 617 -2.98 15.12 -30.09
N ARG A 618 -3.69 15.95 -30.85
CA ARG A 618 -3.37 17.38 -31.00
C ARG A 618 -3.43 18.09 -29.65
N ASN A 619 -4.50 17.89 -28.89
CA ASN A 619 -4.66 18.51 -27.59
C ASN A 619 -3.50 18.15 -26.65
N LEU A 620 -3.09 16.89 -26.63
CA LEU A 620 -1.93 16.48 -25.83
C LEU A 620 -0.63 17.17 -26.26
N ILE A 621 -0.42 17.37 -27.57
CA ILE A 621 0.78 18.02 -28.14
C ILE A 621 0.80 19.53 -27.89
N ASP A 622 -0.36 20.17 -27.89
CA ASP A 622 -0.49 21.63 -27.79
C ASP A 622 -0.67 22.11 -26.34
N SER A 623 -1.13 21.23 -25.44
CA SER A 623 -1.27 21.53 -24.01
C SER A 623 0.10 21.64 -23.34
N ALA A 624 0.36 22.78 -22.69
CA ALA A 624 1.51 22.91 -21.80
C ALA A 624 1.31 22.03 -20.56
N SER A 625 2.23 21.09 -20.31
CA SER A 625 2.08 20.09 -19.24
C SER A 625 3.33 19.86 -18.39
N VAL A 626 4.50 20.28 -18.88
CA VAL A 626 5.82 20.07 -18.25
C VAL A 626 6.45 21.43 -18.02
N ASP A 627 6.39 21.95 -16.79
CA ASP A 627 7.04 23.21 -16.41
C ASP A 627 6.68 24.41 -17.33
N GLY A 628 5.46 24.40 -17.88
CA GLY A 628 4.96 25.41 -18.81
C GLY A 628 5.32 25.21 -20.29
N LEU A 629 6.00 24.12 -20.66
CA LEU A 629 6.33 23.77 -22.04
C LEU A 629 5.30 22.81 -22.66
N THR A 630 5.04 23.00 -23.95
CA THR A 630 4.36 21.98 -24.77
C THR A 630 5.31 20.81 -25.06
N PRO A 631 4.81 19.59 -25.33
CA PRO A 631 5.65 18.46 -25.73
C PRO A 631 6.68 18.75 -26.83
N ARG A 632 6.33 19.57 -27.85
CA ARG A 632 7.29 19.95 -28.90
C ARG A 632 8.42 20.84 -28.37
N GLN A 633 8.09 21.82 -27.53
CA GLN A 633 9.06 22.70 -26.90
C GLN A 633 9.96 21.91 -25.94
N ALA A 634 9.39 20.99 -25.16
CA ALA A 634 10.12 20.13 -24.25
C ALA A 634 11.09 19.18 -24.97
N LEU A 635 10.69 18.60 -26.12
CA LEU A 635 11.58 17.81 -26.96
C LEU A 635 12.74 18.62 -27.53
N ALA A 636 12.48 19.87 -27.93
CA ALA A 636 13.51 20.79 -28.43
C ALA A 636 14.49 21.23 -27.34
N ALA A 637 14.01 21.40 -26.10
CA ALA A 637 14.83 21.74 -24.94
C ALA A 637 15.80 20.60 -24.54
N GLY A 638 15.40 19.34 -24.77
CA GLY A 638 16.24 18.17 -24.46
C GLY A 638 16.30 17.84 -22.97
N GLY A 639 17.23 16.96 -22.58
CA GLY A 639 17.44 16.56 -21.19
C GLY A 639 16.17 16.05 -20.49
N ALA A 640 15.95 16.48 -19.25
CA ALA A 640 14.80 16.07 -18.43
C ALA A 640 13.43 16.40 -19.08
N SER A 641 13.33 17.51 -19.81
CA SER A 641 12.09 17.88 -20.52
C SER A 641 11.78 16.88 -21.65
N ARG A 642 12.79 16.37 -22.34
CA ARG A 642 12.61 15.28 -23.33
C ARG A 642 12.18 13.98 -22.65
N ASP A 643 12.80 13.62 -21.54
CA ASP A 643 12.49 12.38 -20.81
C ASP A 643 11.04 12.39 -20.29
N GLU A 644 10.54 13.56 -19.86
CA GLU A 644 9.15 13.70 -19.44
C GLU A 644 8.15 13.52 -20.60
N VAL A 645 8.48 13.97 -21.82
CA VAL A 645 7.65 13.69 -23.00
C VAL A 645 7.65 12.20 -23.35
N LEU A 646 8.78 11.52 -23.22
CA LEU A 646 8.85 10.07 -23.42
C LEU A 646 8.02 9.33 -22.36
N ALA A 647 8.09 9.76 -21.10
CA ALA A 647 7.28 9.21 -20.01
C ALA A 647 5.77 9.44 -20.24
N MET A 648 5.38 10.61 -20.75
CA MET A 648 3.99 10.89 -21.16
C MET A 648 3.50 9.93 -22.26
N ILE A 649 4.33 9.63 -23.26
CA ILE A 649 4.00 8.64 -24.30
C ILE A 649 3.85 7.24 -23.69
N ASP A 650 4.71 6.87 -22.74
CA ASP A 650 4.57 5.62 -22.01
C ASP A 650 3.27 5.60 -21.18
N ASP A 651 2.88 6.71 -20.56
CA ASP A 651 1.60 6.84 -19.84
C ASP A 651 0.39 6.62 -20.77
N VAL A 652 0.45 7.14 -22.01
CA VAL A 652 -0.55 6.87 -23.06
C VAL A 652 -0.59 5.37 -23.39
N ALA A 653 0.56 4.74 -23.63
CA ALA A 653 0.64 3.32 -23.94
C ALA A 653 0.16 2.42 -22.79
N TRP A 654 0.36 2.83 -21.53
CA TRP A 654 -0.16 2.13 -20.36
C TRP A 654 -1.69 2.22 -20.29
N ARG A 655 -2.27 3.43 -20.41
CA ARG A 655 -3.73 3.64 -20.36
C ARG A 655 -4.45 2.82 -21.43
N ARG A 656 -3.91 2.80 -22.64
CA ARG A 656 -4.50 2.06 -23.76
C ARG A 656 -4.52 0.55 -23.50
N ARG A 657 -3.40 -0.02 -23.02
CA ARG A 657 -3.34 -1.44 -22.64
C ARG A 657 -4.29 -1.80 -21.51
N ARG A 658 -4.44 -0.91 -20.53
CA ARG A 658 -5.37 -1.10 -19.43
C ARG A 658 -6.82 -1.14 -19.93
N ALA A 659 -7.21 -0.21 -20.80
CA ALA A 659 -8.55 -0.21 -21.40
C ALA A 659 -8.84 -1.51 -22.17
N GLU A 660 -7.87 -2.00 -22.95
CA GLU A 660 -7.99 -3.28 -23.68
C GLU A 660 -8.11 -4.48 -22.72
N TYR A 661 -7.33 -4.50 -21.64
CA TYR A 661 -7.38 -5.56 -20.63
C TYR A 661 -8.73 -5.60 -19.88
N GLU A 662 -9.32 -4.43 -19.63
CA GLU A 662 -10.64 -4.26 -19.01
C GLU A 662 -11.80 -4.52 -20.00
N GLY A 663 -11.50 -4.89 -21.25
CA GLY A 663 -12.49 -5.21 -22.28
C GLY A 663 -13.09 -4.00 -23.02
N GLY A 664 -12.53 -2.81 -22.80
CA GLY A 664 -12.92 -1.57 -23.47
C GLY A 664 -12.29 -1.40 -24.87
N SER A 665 -12.83 -0.46 -25.65
CA SER A 665 -12.29 -0.10 -26.96
C SER A 665 -11.22 0.99 -26.85
N ALA A 666 -10.02 0.70 -27.35
CA ALA A 666 -8.92 1.66 -27.44
C ALA A 666 -8.95 2.52 -28.72
N ALA A 667 -9.92 2.32 -29.62
CA ALA A 667 -9.89 2.90 -30.97
C ALA A 667 -9.91 4.44 -30.98
N ALA A 668 -10.66 5.06 -30.07
CA ALA A 668 -10.75 6.52 -29.95
C ALA A 668 -9.66 7.14 -29.04
N MET A 669 -8.87 6.31 -28.35
CA MET A 669 -7.80 6.78 -27.45
C MET A 669 -6.56 7.17 -28.25
N VAL A 670 -5.77 8.10 -27.71
CA VAL A 670 -4.45 8.47 -28.28
C VAL A 670 -3.62 7.22 -28.56
N ASP A 671 -3.08 7.14 -29.77
CA ASP A 671 -2.17 6.06 -30.16
C ASP A 671 -0.72 6.50 -29.91
N PRO A 672 0.08 5.73 -29.16
CA PRO A 672 1.43 6.13 -28.80
C PRO A 672 2.36 6.26 -30.01
N ASP A 673 2.14 5.50 -31.09
CA ASP A 673 2.98 5.55 -32.27
C ASP A 673 2.59 6.71 -33.20
N GLU A 674 1.28 6.98 -33.35
CA GLU A 674 0.81 8.21 -34.01
C GLU A 674 1.33 9.47 -33.27
N LEU A 675 1.31 9.45 -31.93
CA LEU A 675 1.84 10.52 -31.10
C LEU A 675 3.36 10.70 -31.27
N ARG A 676 4.14 9.60 -31.31
CA ARG A 676 5.58 9.65 -31.62
C ARG A 676 5.83 10.28 -32.98
N GLN A 677 5.08 9.85 -34.00
CA GLN A 677 5.21 10.39 -35.36
C GLN A 677 4.88 11.88 -35.40
N ALA A 678 3.80 12.32 -34.74
CA ALA A 678 3.39 13.72 -34.68
C ALA A 678 4.38 14.62 -33.93
N LEU A 679 5.22 14.03 -33.07
CA LEU A 679 6.31 14.67 -32.34
C LEU A 679 7.67 14.55 -33.02
N GLY A 680 7.77 13.88 -34.18
CA GLY A 680 9.03 13.68 -34.91
C GLY A 680 9.99 12.68 -34.26
N LEU A 681 9.46 11.77 -33.44
CA LEU A 681 10.22 10.67 -32.83
C LEU A 681 10.14 9.41 -33.70
N THR A 682 11.21 8.62 -33.74
CA THR A 682 11.19 7.28 -34.36
C THR A 682 10.30 6.34 -33.57
N ALA A 683 9.49 5.53 -34.26
CA ALA A 683 8.73 4.43 -33.65
C ALA A 683 9.70 3.44 -32.97
N GLN A 684 9.27 2.86 -31.84
CA GLN A 684 10.07 1.96 -30.99
C GLN A 684 9.54 0.54 -30.97
#